data_AF-A0A7R9LSN2-F1
#
_entry.id   AF-A0A7R9LSN2-F1
#
_cell.length_a   1.000
_cell.length_b   1.000
_cell.length_c   1.000
_cell.angle_alpha   90.00
_cell.angle_beta   90.00
_cell.angle_gamma   90.00
#
_symmetry.space_group_name_H-M   'P 1'
#
loop_
_entity.id
_entity.type
_entity.pdbx_description
1 polymer ?
#
loop_
_entity_poly.entity_id
_entity_poly.type
_entity_poly.pdbx_seq_one_letter_code
_entity_poly.pdbx_strand_id
1 'polypeptide(L)'
;MTDKTRLKTELLRDILKLRRFQDSWKICEYLNDSEAWDLFGKAAINDMDIELATRIYRHVQNSGFVNALEKLKLIEERNLLAGHLANSSNRYDLAQTLFLSSSQPLEALEMRQNLLQWSEALTLAKRLAPNQIPIISREYAVQLEFTGDYTSALDNYEKGLIGDEDLSTTSLSEDDLKSHNELCKAGISRNAIRCGNTRRGIEFVSQLSHNKVLVEECATILDSMKLYSDAALLYEKSGNYERAANLYMKVKNFNKVSDLFEKVDNKEIQSQYAKAKEMEGKYREAVKAYIKAEEWLDVVRLYLDYLNNPGEAVKIVRESKSIEGAKMIAKFFQKLNDMSSAIEFLVMSKCHDEAYRLAQSTNQMDIYANILLDYADNHELSQDFLSIAIHYEQERDALRAGKFYCIAGQNKKGVKFLLQAAALSNEDQNQALHLAIESAADSKDEQIIRMIIDFLIGETDGVPKDFKYLFRLYMSLKYYREAAKTALIIAREEQNAGNYRNAHDLLFGMCQELKRQKITVPSEMVNSLMLIHSYTLIKLWIRVGDHMRSAKLLIRVANNLSRFPEHIVPILTSAVIECQRAGLKRESLEFATTLMKGEYRDQIDLKFKKKIETLVRKSGGAHLRTGDTSDADLIHTLCPYCDNEVIDTELSCHKCRNSIPFCIATGLHIIKEDLTVCPNCHFPAILSHILRLISNEPICPMCNTTIDLTQMAQLEDFQSVLDSN
;
A
#
# COMPACT_ATOMS: atom_id res chain seq x y z
N MET A 1 60.91 -55.24 14.03
CA MET A 1 59.51 -55.63 14.33
C MET A 1 59.34 -55.52 15.83
N THR A 2 58.38 -54.73 16.32
CA THR A 2 58.14 -54.61 17.76
C THR A 2 57.60 -55.94 18.30
N ASP A 3 57.86 -56.28 19.58
CA ASP A 3 57.33 -57.54 20.18
C ASP A 3 55.82 -57.67 20.00
N LYS A 4 55.10 -56.54 20.03
CA LYS A 4 53.67 -56.46 19.73
C LYS A 4 53.31 -56.91 18.31
N THR A 5 54.16 -56.67 17.30
CA THR A 5 53.90 -57.15 15.92
C THR A 5 54.03 -58.68 15.83
N ARG A 6 55.05 -59.27 16.45
CA ARG A 6 55.27 -60.73 16.46
C ARG A 6 54.17 -61.47 17.24
N LEU A 7 53.74 -60.91 18.37
CA LEU A 7 52.58 -61.36 19.15
C LEU A 7 51.28 -61.30 18.33
N LYS A 8 51.07 -60.20 17.59
CA LYS A 8 49.87 -59.97 16.75
C LYS A 8 49.80 -60.91 15.53
N THR A 9 50.89 -61.18 14.82
CA THR A 9 50.84 -61.87 13.51
C THR A 9 51.09 -63.37 13.55
N GLU A 10 51.93 -63.88 14.47
CA GLU A 10 52.33 -65.30 14.49
C GLU A 10 51.72 -66.03 15.70
N LEU A 11 52.00 -65.54 16.92
CA LEU A 11 51.61 -66.25 18.14
C LEU A 11 50.08 -66.33 18.31
N LEU A 12 49.35 -65.23 18.09
CA LEU A 12 47.89 -65.23 18.20
C LEU A 12 47.26 -66.21 17.20
N ARG A 13 47.73 -66.25 15.95
CA ARG A 13 47.20 -67.17 14.93
C ARG A 13 47.44 -68.63 15.30
N ASP A 14 48.62 -68.95 15.83
CA ASP A 14 48.94 -70.32 16.23
C ASP A 14 48.15 -70.76 17.47
N ILE A 15 47.96 -69.88 18.44
CA ILE A 15 47.13 -70.17 19.64
C ILE A 15 45.65 -70.33 19.27
N LEU A 16 45.15 -69.53 18.33
CA LEU A 16 43.78 -69.67 17.81
C LEU A 16 43.59 -71.02 17.09
N LYS A 17 44.56 -71.47 16.27
CA LYS A 17 44.51 -72.81 15.66
C LYS A 17 44.52 -73.94 16.70
N LEU A 18 45.20 -73.72 17.83
CA LEU A 18 45.25 -74.67 18.94
C LEU A 18 44.01 -74.59 19.86
N ARG A 19 43.01 -73.77 19.53
CA ARG A 19 41.75 -73.59 20.29
C ARG A 19 41.93 -73.17 21.75
N ARG A 20 43.03 -72.51 22.08
CA ARG A 20 43.32 -72.02 23.44
C ARG A 20 42.70 -70.64 23.68
N PHE A 21 41.37 -70.58 23.69
CA PHE A 21 40.61 -69.33 23.67
C PHE A 21 40.80 -68.44 24.91
N GLN A 22 41.06 -69.01 26.09
CA GLN A 22 41.36 -68.22 27.30
C GLN A 22 42.68 -67.45 27.19
N ASP A 23 43.68 -68.05 26.53
CA ASP A 23 44.97 -67.41 26.30
C ASP A 23 44.87 -66.40 25.16
N SER A 24 44.10 -66.71 24.11
CA SER A 24 43.76 -65.76 23.04
C SER A 24 43.07 -64.51 23.58
N TRP A 25 42.14 -64.63 24.53
CA TRP A 25 41.46 -63.50 25.15
C TRP A 25 42.45 -62.55 25.85
N LYS A 26 43.34 -63.10 26.69
CA LYS A 26 44.37 -62.31 27.41
C LYS A 26 45.34 -61.62 26.46
N ILE A 27 45.71 -62.30 25.36
CA ILE A 27 46.58 -61.73 24.33
C ILE A 27 45.87 -60.57 23.62
N CYS A 28 44.59 -60.73 23.26
CA CYS A 28 43.81 -59.67 22.62
C CYS A 28 43.56 -58.48 23.56
N GLU A 29 43.33 -58.70 24.86
CA GLU A 29 43.26 -57.63 25.88
C GLU A 29 44.60 -56.87 26.00
N TYR A 30 45.72 -57.58 26.03
CA TYR A 30 47.05 -56.97 26.12
C TYR A 30 47.43 -56.18 24.85
N LEU A 31 47.07 -56.70 23.68
CA LEU A 31 47.28 -56.02 22.40
C LEU A 31 46.35 -54.81 22.26
N ASN A 32 45.16 -54.86 22.87
CA ASN A 32 44.09 -53.86 22.80
C ASN A 32 43.82 -53.35 21.38
N ASP A 33 43.77 -54.29 20.44
CA ASP A 33 43.70 -54.02 19.01
C ASP A 33 42.46 -54.66 18.39
N SER A 34 41.70 -53.88 17.64
CA SER A 34 40.44 -54.32 17.04
C SER A 34 40.63 -55.47 16.06
N GLU A 35 41.73 -55.48 15.29
CA GLU A 35 42.04 -56.54 14.33
C GLU A 35 42.32 -57.89 15.01
N ALA A 36 42.96 -57.87 16.19
CA ALA A 36 43.26 -59.08 16.95
C ALA A 36 41.97 -59.70 17.53
N TRP A 37 41.06 -58.86 18.02
CA TRP A 37 39.75 -59.30 18.47
C TRP A 37 38.87 -59.83 17.33
N ASP A 38 38.92 -59.22 16.15
CA ASP A 38 38.19 -59.70 14.97
C ASP A 38 38.74 -61.04 14.47
N LEU A 39 40.06 -61.25 14.47
CA LEU A 39 40.66 -62.56 14.17
C LEU A 39 40.21 -63.64 15.16
N PHE A 40 40.12 -63.30 16.45
CA PHE A 40 39.61 -64.21 17.47
C PHE A 40 38.12 -64.50 17.28
N GLY A 41 37.31 -63.48 17.00
CA GLY A 41 35.89 -63.64 16.66
C GLY A 41 35.67 -64.56 15.45
N LYS A 42 36.43 -64.36 14.37
CA LYS A 42 36.42 -65.23 13.17
C LYS A 42 36.82 -66.66 13.47
N ALA A 43 37.80 -66.88 14.36
CA ALA A 43 38.18 -68.24 14.78
C ALA A 43 37.05 -68.91 15.57
N ALA A 44 36.40 -68.20 16.49
CA ALA A 44 35.24 -68.72 17.24
C ALA A 44 34.06 -69.07 16.32
N ILE A 45 33.78 -68.24 15.31
CA ILE A 45 32.77 -68.52 14.27
C ILE A 45 33.12 -69.79 13.47
N ASN A 46 34.38 -69.96 13.07
CA ASN A 46 34.82 -71.15 12.33
C ASN A 46 34.70 -72.43 13.15
N ASP A 47 34.84 -72.36 14.47
CA ASP A 47 34.64 -73.47 15.38
C ASP A 47 33.17 -73.66 15.81
N MET A 48 32.25 -72.85 15.26
CA MET A 48 30.80 -72.85 15.52
C MET A 48 30.43 -72.55 16.99
N ASP A 49 31.31 -71.89 17.74
CA ASP A 49 31.05 -71.48 19.12
C ASP A 49 30.38 -70.09 19.15
N ILE A 50 29.05 -70.10 19.05
CA ILE A 50 28.21 -68.89 18.99
C ILE A 50 28.31 -68.09 20.30
N GLU A 51 28.39 -68.76 21.45
CA GLU A 51 28.39 -68.08 22.76
C GLU A 51 29.70 -67.32 22.99
N LEU A 52 30.84 -67.96 22.67
CA LEU A 52 32.13 -67.31 22.71
C LEU A 52 32.23 -66.18 21.68
N ALA A 53 31.78 -66.41 20.44
CA ALA A 53 31.76 -65.38 19.40
C ALA A 53 30.91 -64.18 19.83
N THR A 54 29.72 -64.40 20.40
CA THR A 54 28.83 -63.34 20.89
C THR A 54 29.51 -62.53 22.00
N ARG A 55 30.20 -63.20 22.94
CA ARG A 55 30.95 -62.53 24.01
C ARG A 55 32.09 -61.66 23.47
N ILE A 56 32.82 -62.15 22.46
CA ILE A 56 33.89 -61.42 21.80
C ILE A 56 33.32 -60.18 21.09
N TYR A 57 32.29 -60.32 20.27
CA TYR A 57 31.72 -59.19 19.53
C TYR A 57 30.98 -58.18 20.42
N ARG A 58 30.46 -58.58 21.59
CA ARG A 58 30.00 -57.65 22.64
C ARG A 58 31.15 -56.83 23.21
N HIS A 59 32.31 -57.46 23.46
CA HIS A 59 33.50 -56.76 23.94
C HIS A 59 34.06 -55.77 22.89
N VAL A 60 34.00 -56.14 21.61
CA VAL A 60 34.33 -55.26 20.46
C VAL A 60 33.26 -54.19 20.20
N GLN A 61 32.13 -54.22 20.92
CA GLN A 61 30.97 -53.33 20.75
C GLN A 61 30.31 -53.38 19.36
N ASN A 62 30.44 -54.50 18.64
CA ASN A 62 29.75 -54.72 17.37
C ASN A 62 28.34 -55.30 17.60
N SER A 63 27.40 -54.42 17.96
CA SER A 63 26.01 -54.78 18.27
C SER A 63 25.28 -55.48 17.11
N GLY A 64 25.59 -55.14 15.86
CA GLY A 64 25.00 -55.77 14.68
C GLY A 64 25.36 -57.25 14.57
N PHE A 65 26.64 -57.58 14.78
CA PHE A 65 27.11 -58.96 14.72
C PHE A 65 26.58 -59.79 15.90
N VAL A 66 26.47 -59.18 17.08
CA VAL A 66 25.85 -59.79 18.28
C VAL A 66 24.40 -60.16 17.99
N ASN A 67 23.60 -59.25 17.43
CA ASN A 67 22.21 -59.52 17.08
C ASN A 67 22.08 -60.63 16.01
N ALA A 68 23.00 -60.68 15.04
CA ALA A 68 23.01 -61.74 14.02
C ALA A 68 23.31 -63.11 14.65
N LEU A 69 24.33 -63.21 15.51
CA LEU A 69 24.68 -64.44 16.21
C LEU A 69 23.59 -64.90 17.19
N GLU A 70 22.92 -63.99 17.86
CA GLU A 70 21.81 -64.32 18.78
C GLU A 70 20.64 -64.99 18.05
N LYS A 71 20.33 -64.57 16.81
CA LYS A 71 19.32 -65.24 15.98
C LYS A 71 19.71 -66.67 15.61
N LEU A 72 21.01 -66.96 15.51
CA LEU A 72 21.52 -68.29 15.16
C LEU A 72 21.58 -69.24 16.37
N LYS A 73 21.40 -68.75 17.61
CA LYS A 73 21.53 -69.55 18.83
C LYS A 73 20.55 -70.73 18.89
N LEU A 74 19.37 -70.59 18.28
CA LEU A 74 18.29 -71.59 18.30
C LEU A 74 18.33 -72.56 17.11
N ILE A 75 19.31 -72.44 16.21
CA ILE A 75 19.43 -73.31 15.04
C ILE A 75 20.20 -74.57 15.41
N GLU A 76 19.51 -75.70 15.50
CA GLU A 76 20.11 -77.00 15.84
C GLU A 76 20.71 -77.71 14.62
N GLU A 77 20.25 -77.41 13.40
CA GLU A 77 20.73 -78.07 12.19
C GLU A 77 22.14 -77.60 11.82
N ARG A 78 23.09 -78.54 11.81
CA ARG A 78 24.51 -78.26 11.56
C ARG A 78 24.80 -77.59 10.22
N ASN A 79 24.18 -78.03 9.13
CA ASN A 79 24.45 -77.47 7.79
C ASN A 79 23.86 -76.06 7.63
N LEU A 80 22.65 -75.83 8.15
CA LEU A 80 22.01 -74.51 8.16
C LEU A 80 22.80 -73.51 9.01
N LEU A 81 23.18 -73.90 10.23
CA LEU A 81 24.00 -73.09 11.11
C LEU A 81 25.36 -72.78 10.47
N ALA A 82 26.04 -73.80 9.92
CA ALA A 82 27.31 -73.61 9.23
C ALA A 82 27.17 -72.70 7.99
N GLY A 83 26.04 -72.77 7.28
CA GLY A 83 25.70 -71.87 6.18
C GLY A 83 25.61 -70.41 6.61
N HIS A 84 24.86 -70.11 7.68
CA HIS A 84 24.75 -68.73 8.19
C HIS A 84 26.07 -68.19 8.76
N LEU A 85 26.84 -69.03 9.45
CA LEU A 85 28.18 -68.67 9.95
C LEU A 85 29.18 -68.44 8.80
N ALA A 86 29.11 -69.24 7.74
CA ALA A 86 29.90 -69.04 6.52
C ALA A 86 29.51 -67.75 5.79
N ASN A 87 28.21 -67.44 5.70
CA ASN A 87 27.71 -66.17 5.16
C ASN A 87 28.27 -64.97 5.96
N SER A 88 28.22 -65.05 7.29
CA SER A 88 28.74 -64.02 8.19
C SER A 88 30.27 -63.86 8.11
N SER A 89 30.96 -64.88 7.59
CA SER A 89 32.41 -64.90 7.37
C SER A 89 32.81 -64.53 5.92
N ASN A 90 31.87 -64.03 5.10
CA ASN A 90 32.04 -63.71 3.69
C ASN A 90 32.47 -64.91 2.80
N ARG A 91 32.20 -66.15 3.23
CA ARG A 91 32.49 -67.37 2.45
C ARG A 91 31.22 -67.84 1.71
N TYR A 92 30.79 -67.05 0.75
CA TYR A 92 29.47 -67.19 0.11
C TYR A 92 29.31 -68.49 -0.69
N ASP A 93 30.33 -68.96 -1.41
CA ASP A 93 30.24 -70.21 -2.18
C ASP A 93 30.08 -71.43 -1.27
N LEU A 94 30.82 -71.45 -0.16
CA LEU A 94 30.68 -72.47 0.86
C LEU A 94 29.28 -72.39 1.51
N ALA A 95 28.84 -71.19 1.88
CA ALA A 95 27.51 -70.97 2.43
C ALA A 95 26.41 -71.48 1.50
N GLN A 96 26.50 -71.19 0.19
CA GLN A 96 25.56 -71.71 -0.80
C GLN A 96 25.54 -73.24 -0.84
N THR A 97 26.69 -73.91 -0.87
CA THR A 97 26.72 -75.38 -0.86
C THR A 97 26.09 -75.96 0.40
N LEU A 98 26.32 -75.31 1.54
CA LEU A 98 25.80 -75.73 2.84
C LEU A 98 24.28 -75.51 2.94
N PHE A 99 23.78 -74.36 2.51
CA PHE A 99 22.34 -74.07 2.43
C PHE A 99 21.61 -74.99 1.45
N LEU A 100 22.19 -75.28 0.28
CA LEU A 100 21.60 -76.24 -0.67
C LEU A 100 21.53 -77.66 -0.11
N SER A 101 22.42 -78.00 0.82
CA SER A 101 22.46 -79.29 1.52
C SER A 101 21.69 -79.31 2.85
N SER A 102 21.05 -78.19 3.22
CA SER A 102 20.30 -78.05 4.49
C SER A 102 18.81 -78.26 4.29
N SER A 103 18.05 -78.18 5.39
CA SER A 103 16.58 -78.19 5.34
C SER A 103 15.95 -76.95 4.67
N GLN A 104 16.72 -75.87 4.51
CA GLN A 104 16.26 -74.58 3.98
C GLN A 104 17.14 -74.11 2.80
N PRO A 105 16.97 -74.68 1.59
CA PRO A 105 17.74 -74.29 0.42
C PRO A 105 17.39 -72.89 -0.11
N LEU A 106 16.25 -72.31 0.27
CA LEU A 106 15.83 -70.95 -0.11
C LEU A 106 16.76 -69.87 0.47
N GLU A 107 17.38 -70.11 1.63
CA GLU A 107 18.38 -69.21 2.23
C GLU A 107 19.57 -68.97 1.28
N ALA A 108 19.92 -69.95 0.44
CA ALA A 108 20.96 -69.78 -0.58
C ALA A 108 20.56 -68.74 -1.64
N LEU A 109 19.28 -68.72 -2.02
CA LEU A 109 18.73 -67.77 -2.99
C LEU A 109 18.64 -66.37 -2.38
N GLU A 110 18.08 -66.25 -1.18
CA GLU A 110 17.97 -64.98 -0.45
C GLU A 110 19.35 -64.37 -0.18
N MET A 111 20.33 -65.19 0.22
CA MET A 111 21.72 -64.75 0.36
C MET A 111 22.26 -64.14 -0.94
N ARG A 112 22.10 -64.82 -2.08
CA ARG A 112 22.62 -64.31 -3.38
C ARG A 112 21.87 -63.06 -3.85
N GLN A 113 20.57 -62.92 -3.56
CA GLN A 113 19.82 -61.68 -3.79
C GLN A 113 20.34 -60.53 -2.92
N ASN A 114 20.54 -60.77 -1.63
CA ASN A 114 21.08 -59.77 -0.68
C ASN A 114 22.50 -59.31 -1.06
N LEU A 115 23.29 -60.18 -1.70
CA LEU A 115 24.61 -59.86 -2.25
C LEU A 115 24.57 -59.20 -3.64
N LEU A 116 23.38 -59.00 -4.21
CA LEU A 116 23.15 -58.45 -5.55
C LEU A 116 23.80 -59.29 -6.67
N GLN A 117 24.01 -60.58 -6.44
CA GLN A 117 24.57 -61.53 -7.39
C GLN A 117 23.46 -62.16 -8.23
N TRP A 118 22.81 -61.33 -9.04
CA TRP A 118 21.57 -61.65 -9.73
C TRP A 118 21.66 -62.82 -10.73
N SER A 119 22.79 -62.99 -11.41
CA SER A 119 22.99 -64.10 -12.35
C SER A 119 22.92 -65.46 -11.64
N GLU A 120 23.62 -65.58 -10.52
CA GLU A 120 23.60 -66.78 -9.66
C GLU A 120 22.24 -66.96 -8.99
N ALA A 121 21.64 -65.87 -8.48
CA ALA A 121 20.30 -65.88 -7.92
C ALA A 121 19.25 -66.38 -8.93
N LEU A 122 19.30 -65.94 -10.19
CA LEU A 122 18.39 -66.43 -11.23
C LEU A 122 18.62 -67.91 -11.58
N THR A 123 19.87 -68.41 -11.54
CA THR A 123 20.12 -69.85 -11.73
C THR A 123 19.58 -70.70 -10.58
N LEU A 124 19.65 -70.19 -9.35
CA LEU A 124 19.09 -70.83 -8.16
C LEU A 124 17.55 -70.77 -8.16
N ALA A 125 16.97 -69.63 -8.50
CA ALA A 125 15.52 -69.43 -8.61
C ALA A 125 14.89 -70.41 -9.60
N LYS A 126 15.51 -70.65 -10.77
CA LYS A 126 15.05 -71.66 -11.74
C LYS A 126 14.92 -73.07 -11.18
N ARG A 127 15.73 -73.43 -10.18
CA ARG A 127 15.74 -74.77 -9.57
C ARG A 127 14.90 -74.85 -8.30
N LEU A 128 14.84 -73.77 -7.53
CA LEU A 128 14.28 -73.76 -6.18
C LEU A 128 12.93 -73.03 -6.09
N ALA A 129 12.78 -71.90 -6.77
CA ALA A 129 11.61 -71.02 -6.67
C ALA A 129 11.33 -70.28 -8.00
N PRO A 130 10.73 -70.97 -9.00
CA PRO A 130 10.44 -70.36 -10.30
C PRO A 130 9.49 -69.15 -10.24
N ASN A 131 8.59 -69.13 -9.26
CA ASN A 131 7.65 -68.04 -8.99
C ASN A 131 8.32 -66.72 -8.59
N GLN A 132 9.56 -66.75 -8.07
CA GLN A 132 10.30 -65.53 -7.71
C GLN A 132 11.09 -64.94 -8.88
N ILE A 133 11.23 -65.68 -10.00
CA ILE A 133 12.03 -65.24 -11.16
C ILE A 133 11.61 -63.86 -11.67
N PRO A 134 10.32 -63.55 -11.87
CA PRO A 134 9.93 -62.23 -12.39
C PRO A 134 10.34 -61.06 -11.48
N ILE A 135 10.23 -61.26 -10.16
CA ILE A 135 10.60 -60.27 -9.14
C ILE A 135 12.11 -60.02 -9.15
N ILE A 136 12.90 -61.10 -9.16
CA ILE A 136 14.37 -61.05 -9.22
C ILE A 136 14.82 -60.43 -10.55
N SER A 137 14.20 -60.81 -11.67
CA SER A 137 14.50 -60.26 -12.99
C SER A 137 14.24 -58.75 -13.06
N ARG A 138 13.16 -58.25 -12.45
CA ARG A 138 12.91 -56.81 -12.33
C ARG A 138 14.01 -56.11 -11.53
N GLU A 139 14.38 -56.63 -10.36
CA GLU A 139 15.42 -56.00 -9.52
C GLU A 139 16.79 -56.01 -10.18
N TYR A 140 17.11 -57.10 -10.86
CA TYR A 140 18.31 -57.18 -11.69
C TYR A 140 18.29 -56.13 -12.81
N ALA A 141 17.14 -55.96 -13.47
CA ALA A 141 16.98 -54.97 -14.52
C ALA A 141 17.16 -53.53 -14.02
N VAL A 142 16.69 -53.21 -12.81
CA VAL A 142 16.94 -51.91 -12.15
C VAL A 142 18.43 -51.67 -11.96
N GLN A 143 19.18 -52.66 -11.48
CA GLN A 143 20.63 -52.53 -11.33
C GLN A 143 21.34 -52.38 -12.67
N LEU A 144 20.95 -53.17 -13.68
CA LEU A 144 21.52 -53.06 -15.03
C LEU A 144 21.26 -51.68 -15.63
N GLU A 145 20.04 -51.16 -15.47
CA GLU A 145 19.67 -49.81 -15.88
C GLU A 145 20.54 -48.74 -15.19
N PHE A 146 20.82 -48.90 -13.89
CA PHE A 146 21.71 -48.00 -13.16
C PHE A 146 23.18 -48.07 -13.64
N THR A 147 23.66 -49.26 -13.98
CA THR A 147 25.01 -49.45 -14.55
C THR A 147 25.15 -49.01 -16.01
N GLY A 148 24.04 -48.75 -16.69
CA GLY A 148 24.00 -48.29 -18.07
C GLY A 148 23.92 -49.40 -19.14
N ASP A 149 23.79 -50.68 -18.76
CA ASP A 149 23.52 -51.77 -19.72
C ASP A 149 22.01 -51.86 -20.00
N TYR A 150 21.54 -50.97 -20.88
CA TYR A 150 20.12 -50.85 -21.20
C TYR A 150 19.57 -52.04 -22.01
N THR A 151 20.42 -52.71 -22.79
CA THR A 151 20.02 -53.87 -23.60
C THR A 151 19.68 -55.07 -22.72
N SER A 152 20.57 -55.41 -21.79
CA SER A 152 20.31 -56.50 -20.85
C SER A 152 19.21 -56.12 -19.85
N ALA A 153 19.10 -54.84 -19.46
CA ALA A 153 18.01 -54.37 -18.60
C ALA A 153 16.65 -54.57 -19.26
N LEU A 154 16.50 -54.22 -20.55
CA LEU A 154 15.26 -54.41 -21.30
C LEU A 154 14.83 -55.88 -21.34
N ASP A 155 15.74 -56.79 -21.67
CA ASP A 155 15.44 -58.23 -21.71
C ASP A 155 15.00 -58.77 -20.33
N ASN A 156 15.57 -58.24 -19.25
CA ASN A 156 15.22 -58.68 -17.89
C ASN A 156 13.90 -58.06 -17.40
N TYR A 157 13.56 -56.82 -17.77
CA TYR A 157 12.22 -56.28 -17.49
C TYR A 157 11.13 -57.00 -18.29
N GLU A 158 11.41 -57.43 -19.54
CA GLU A 158 10.47 -58.24 -20.33
C GLU A 158 10.24 -59.61 -19.68
N LYS A 159 11.29 -60.27 -19.19
CA LYS A 159 11.17 -61.51 -18.40
C LYS A 159 10.48 -61.31 -17.05
N GLY A 160 10.49 -60.08 -16.54
CA GLY A 160 9.80 -59.68 -15.31
C GLY A 160 8.30 -59.46 -15.48
N LEU A 161 7.76 -59.42 -16.70
CA LEU A 161 6.32 -59.27 -16.91
C LEU A 161 5.59 -60.59 -16.59
N ILE A 162 4.59 -60.50 -15.72
CA ILE A 162 3.75 -61.64 -15.35
C ILE A 162 2.41 -61.50 -16.09
N GLY A 163 2.04 -62.50 -16.89
CA GLY A 163 0.78 -62.53 -17.61
C GLY A 163 -0.41 -62.93 -16.74
N ASP A 164 -1.63 -62.66 -17.22
CA ASP A 164 -2.88 -63.00 -16.50
C ASP A 164 -3.08 -64.52 -16.32
N GLU A 165 -2.41 -65.35 -17.13
CA GLU A 165 -2.47 -66.82 -17.06
C GLU A 165 -1.59 -67.39 -15.92
N ASP A 166 -0.56 -66.66 -15.48
CA ASP A 166 0.39 -67.09 -14.43
C ASP A 166 -0.03 -66.64 -13.01
N LEU A 167 -1.20 -66.00 -12.89
CA LEU A 167 -1.75 -65.45 -11.65
C LEU A 167 -1.83 -66.48 -10.52
N SER A 168 -2.18 -67.73 -10.85
CA SER A 168 -2.37 -68.82 -9.87
C SER A 168 -1.06 -69.33 -9.25
N THR A 169 0.09 -68.96 -9.80
CA THR A 169 1.42 -69.45 -9.35
C THR A 169 2.23 -68.41 -8.57
N THR A 170 1.73 -67.18 -8.50
CA THR A 170 2.44 -66.05 -7.90
C THR A 170 1.88 -65.75 -6.50
N SER A 171 2.74 -65.54 -5.52
CA SER A 171 2.37 -65.25 -4.12
C SER A 171 1.94 -63.80 -3.86
N LEU A 172 1.65 -63.02 -4.90
CA LEU A 172 1.33 -61.59 -4.84
C LEU A 172 -0.18 -61.36 -4.89
N SER A 173 -0.65 -60.29 -4.24
CA SER A 173 -2.04 -59.84 -4.39
C SER A 173 -2.27 -59.26 -5.80
N GLU A 174 -3.53 -59.17 -6.24
CA GLU A 174 -3.87 -58.59 -7.56
C GLU A 174 -3.38 -57.14 -7.72
N ASP A 175 -3.39 -56.37 -6.63
CA ASP A 175 -2.93 -54.97 -6.63
C ASP A 175 -1.40 -54.88 -6.66
N ASP A 176 -0.70 -55.77 -5.93
CA ASP A 176 0.77 -55.84 -5.98
C ASP A 176 1.27 -56.29 -7.36
N LEU A 177 0.52 -57.17 -8.03
CA LEU A 177 0.84 -57.61 -9.38
C LEU A 177 0.70 -56.50 -10.41
N LYS A 178 -0.38 -55.71 -10.33
CA LYS A 178 -0.57 -54.54 -11.20
C LYS A 178 0.58 -53.54 -11.01
N SER A 179 0.91 -53.22 -9.76
CA SER A 179 2.04 -52.35 -9.41
C SER A 179 3.37 -52.89 -9.93
N HIS A 180 3.62 -54.20 -9.78
CA HIS A 180 4.80 -54.86 -10.31
C HIS A 180 4.90 -54.74 -11.85
N ASN A 181 3.83 -55.08 -12.56
CA ASN A 181 3.76 -55.02 -14.02
C ASN A 181 3.87 -53.57 -14.54
N GLU A 182 3.33 -52.59 -13.82
CA GLU A 182 3.51 -51.18 -14.14
C GLU A 182 4.97 -50.75 -14.04
N LEU A 183 5.69 -51.16 -12.99
CA LEU A 183 7.12 -50.89 -12.85
C LEU A 183 7.95 -51.56 -13.96
N CYS A 184 7.62 -52.80 -14.33
CA CYS A 184 8.28 -53.49 -15.43
C CYS A 184 8.02 -52.77 -16.77
N LYS A 185 6.77 -52.38 -17.06
CA LYS A 185 6.41 -51.61 -18.27
C LYS A 185 7.09 -50.23 -18.29
N ALA A 186 7.23 -49.57 -17.14
CA ALA A 186 7.97 -48.32 -17.00
C ALA A 186 9.46 -48.51 -17.36
N GLY A 187 10.10 -49.56 -16.81
CA GLY A 187 11.48 -49.93 -17.13
C GLY A 187 11.68 -50.28 -18.61
N ILE A 188 10.74 -51.02 -19.21
CA ILE A 188 10.75 -51.34 -20.65
C ILE A 188 10.65 -50.05 -21.47
N SER A 189 9.76 -49.12 -21.09
CA SER A 189 9.57 -47.86 -21.81
C SER A 189 10.88 -47.06 -21.88
N ARG A 190 11.54 -46.85 -20.75
CA ARG A 190 12.79 -46.07 -20.66
C ARG A 190 13.91 -46.73 -21.45
N ASN A 191 14.11 -48.03 -21.26
CA ASN A 191 15.21 -48.75 -21.89
C ASN A 191 14.97 -49.01 -23.38
N ALA A 192 13.72 -49.23 -23.81
CA ALA A 192 13.39 -49.38 -25.23
C ALA A 192 13.71 -48.10 -26.01
N ILE A 193 13.41 -46.93 -25.43
CA ILE A 193 13.78 -45.64 -26.01
C ILE A 193 15.32 -45.52 -26.07
N ARG A 194 16.03 -45.79 -24.97
CA ARG A 194 17.51 -45.74 -24.93
C ARG A 194 18.17 -46.68 -25.95
N CYS A 195 17.58 -47.85 -26.20
CA CYS A 195 18.03 -48.81 -27.19
C CYS A 195 17.61 -48.47 -28.64
N GLY A 196 16.95 -47.33 -28.87
CA GLY A 196 16.57 -46.86 -30.21
C GLY A 196 15.23 -47.39 -30.72
N ASN A 197 14.50 -48.19 -29.94
CA ASN A 197 13.18 -48.71 -30.30
C ASN A 197 12.08 -47.77 -29.78
N THR A 198 12.09 -46.53 -30.28
CA THR A 198 11.31 -45.41 -29.75
C THR A 198 9.80 -45.61 -29.87
N ARG A 199 9.33 -46.17 -30.99
CA ARG A 199 7.90 -46.46 -31.21
C ARG A 199 7.32 -47.35 -30.11
N ARG A 200 8.02 -48.44 -29.83
CA ARG A 200 7.61 -49.42 -28.79
C ARG A 200 7.63 -48.79 -27.40
N GLY A 201 8.64 -47.97 -27.10
CA GLY A 201 8.69 -47.21 -25.84
C GLY A 201 7.51 -46.25 -25.69
N ILE A 202 7.18 -45.47 -26.72
CA ILE A 202 6.08 -44.50 -26.71
C ILE A 202 4.70 -45.19 -26.58
N GLU A 203 4.53 -46.38 -27.15
CA GLU A 203 3.32 -47.19 -26.98
C GLU A 203 3.10 -47.56 -25.50
N PHE A 204 4.13 -48.03 -24.80
CA PHE A 204 4.03 -48.32 -23.36
C PHE A 204 3.84 -47.05 -22.51
N VAL A 205 4.49 -45.93 -22.85
CA VAL A 205 4.23 -44.64 -22.20
C VAL A 205 2.76 -44.22 -22.38
N SER A 206 2.16 -44.50 -23.53
CA SER A 206 0.75 -44.18 -23.79
C SER A 206 -0.21 -45.06 -22.99
N GLN A 207 0.15 -46.31 -22.71
CA GLN A 207 -0.60 -47.19 -21.80
C GLN A 207 -0.50 -46.72 -20.34
N LEU A 208 0.63 -46.14 -19.95
CA LEU A 208 0.91 -45.64 -18.59
C LEU A 208 0.78 -44.12 -18.48
N SER A 209 -0.13 -43.50 -19.25
CA SER A 209 -0.25 -42.04 -19.33
C SER A 209 -0.62 -41.36 -18.00
N HIS A 210 -1.10 -42.12 -17.01
CA HIS A 210 -1.39 -41.61 -15.67
C HIS A 210 -0.10 -41.31 -14.87
N ASN A 211 1.00 -42.00 -15.16
CA ASN A 211 2.27 -41.82 -14.48
C ASN A 211 3.09 -40.71 -15.16
N LYS A 212 2.85 -39.46 -14.76
CA LYS A 212 3.52 -38.28 -15.33
C LYS A 212 5.05 -38.31 -15.18
N VAL A 213 5.57 -38.90 -14.11
CA VAL A 213 7.03 -38.99 -13.86
C VAL A 213 7.69 -39.82 -14.95
N LEU A 214 7.11 -40.97 -15.30
CA LEU A 214 7.61 -41.81 -16.39
C LEU A 214 7.59 -41.08 -17.74
N VAL A 215 6.52 -40.34 -18.02
CA VAL A 215 6.37 -39.57 -19.27
C VAL A 215 7.50 -38.52 -19.38
N GLU A 216 7.81 -37.82 -18.29
CA GLU A 216 8.91 -36.85 -18.24
C GLU A 216 10.27 -37.52 -18.40
N GLU A 217 10.53 -38.63 -17.69
CA GLU A 217 11.77 -39.38 -17.82
C GLU A 217 11.98 -39.84 -19.28
N CYS A 218 10.95 -40.39 -19.92
CA CYS A 218 11.01 -40.79 -21.32
C CYS A 218 11.22 -39.59 -22.25
N ALA A 219 10.60 -38.43 -21.97
CA ALA A 219 10.81 -37.21 -22.72
C ALA A 219 12.26 -36.69 -22.60
N THR A 220 12.87 -36.75 -21.41
CA THR A 220 14.28 -36.36 -21.20
C THR A 220 15.24 -37.28 -21.96
N ILE A 221 14.95 -38.57 -22.01
CA ILE A 221 15.74 -39.53 -22.79
C ILE A 221 15.65 -39.19 -24.28
N LEU A 222 14.43 -38.95 -24.81
CA LEU A 222 14.25 -38.57 -26.22
C LEU A 222 14.94 -37.24 -26.57
N ASP A 223 14.91 -36.26 -25.67
CA ASP A 223 15.62 -34.99 -25.84
C ASP A 223 17.15 -35.20 -25.90
N SER A 224 17.70 -36.05 -25.03
CA SER A 224 19.12 -36.43 -25.07
C SER A 224 19.52 -37.11 -26.39
N MET A 225 18.59 -37.88 -26.98
CA MET A 225 18.75 -38.53 -28.29
C MET A 225 18.47 -37.62 -29.49
N LYS A 226 18.15 -36.33 -29.24
CA LYS A 226 17.81 -35.30 -30.24
C LYS A 226 16.54 -35.58 -31.06
N LEU A 227 15.65 -36.44 -30.56
CA LEU A 227 14.35 -36.71 -31.17
C LEU A 227 13.31 -35.69 -30.68
N TYR A 228 13.49 -34.45 -31.10
CA TYR A 228 12.79 -33.29 -30.53
C TYR A 228 11.27 -33.29 -30.76
N SER A 229 10.78 -33.86 -31.88
CA SER A 229 9.32 -33.92 -32.16
C SER A 229 8.57 -34.79 -31.16
N ASP A 230 9.13 -35.97 -30.86
CA ASP A 230 8.51 -36.96 -29.99
C ASP A 230 8.71 -36.58 -28.52
N ALA A 231 9.88 -36.02 -28.18
CA ALA A 231 10.13 -35.45 -26.87
C ALA A 231 9.14 -34.32 -26.54
N ALA A 232 8.89 -33.40 -27.48
CA ALA A 232 7.95 -32.30 -27.29
C ALA A 232 6.51 -32.80 -27.04
N LEU A 233 6.07 -33.82 -27.78
CA LEU A 233 4.77 -34.47 -27.57
C LEU A 233 4.64 -35.10 -26.18
N LEU A 234 5.70 -35.74 -25.67
CA LEU A 234 5.67 -36.32 -24.33
C LEU A 234 5.67 -35.24 -23.23
N TYR A 235 6.46 -34.18 -23.37
CA TYR A 235 6.41 -33.04 -22.43
C TYR A 235 5.06 -32.33 -22.42
N GLU A 236 4.39 -32.24 -23.57
CA GLU A 236 3.02 -31.72 -23.67
C GLU A 236 2.04 -32.60 -22.88
N LYS A 237 2.17 -33.94 -22.99
CA LYS A 237 1.37 -34.90 -22.23
C LYS A 237 1.67 -34.90 -20.73
N SER A 238 2.91 -34.66 -20.32
CA SER A 238 3.27 -34.55 -18.89
C SER A 238 2.76 -33.28 -18.24
N GLY A 239 2.42 -32.27 -19.05
CA GLY A 239 2.01 -30.94 -18.59
C GLY A 239 3.17 -29.95 -18.47
N ASN A 240 4.37 -30.31 -18.94
CA ASN A 240 5.56 -29.45 -18.91
C ASN A 240 5.65 -28.62 -20.20
N TYR A 241 4.79 -27.62 -20.31
CA TYR A 241 4.59 -26.85 -21.53
C TYR A 241 5.81 -25.99 -21.92
N GLU A 242 6.62 -25.56 -20.98
CA GLU A 242 7.82 -24.73 -21.26
C GLU A 242 8.88 -25.51 -22.03
N ARG A 243 9.19 -26.73 -21.56
CA ARG A 243 10.13 -27.63 -22.26
C ARG A 243 9.58 -28.05 -23.62
N ALA A 244 8.27 -28.35 -23.69
CA ALA A 244 7.60 -28.65 -24.95
C ALA A 244 7.72 -27.48 -25.95
N ALA A 245 7.43 -26.24 -25.53
CA ALA A 245 7.52 -25.06 -26.37
C ALA A 245 8.94 -24.80 -26.86
N ASN A 246 9.95 -24.92 -25.99
CA ASN A 246 11.37 -24.83 -26.37
C ASN A 246 11.76 -25.84 -27.46
N LEU A 247 11.30 -27.08 -27.34
CA LEU A 247 11.58 -28.12 -28.33
C LEU A 247 10.81 -27.89 -29.63
N TYR A 248 9.54 -27.48 -29.57
CA TYR A 248 8.77 -27.13 -30.76
C TYR A 248 9.38 -25.92 -31.50
N MET A 249 9.95 -24.95 -30.78
CA MET A 249 10.72 -23.84 -31.37
C MET A 249 11.95 -24.35 -32.13
N LYS A 250 12.71 -25.31 -31.57
CA LYS A 250 13.85 -25.94 -32.28
C LYS A 250 13.42 -26.68 -33.55
N VAL A 251 12.25 -27.33 -33.52
CA VAL A 251 11.66 -28.06 -34.67
C VAL A 251 11.00 -27.11 -35.68
N LYS A 252 10.96 -25.80 -35.39
CA LYS A 252 10.26 -24.77 -36.18
C LYS A 252 8.75 -25.04 -36.36
N ASN A 253 8.14 -25.75 -35.40
CA ASN A 253 6.70 -25.98 -35.41
C ASN A 253 5.99 -24.88 -34.62
N PHE A 254 5.89 -23.69 -35.22
CA PHE A 254 5.34 -22.50 -34.56
C PHE A 254 3.83 -22.56 -34.31
N ASN A 255 3.10 -23.41 -35.03
CA ASN A 255 1.65 -23.57 -34.82
C ASN A 255 1.37 -24.20 -33.46
N LYS A 256 2.07 -25.28 -33.12
CA LYS A 256 1.96 -25.90 -31.79
C LYS A 256 2.45 -24.99 -30.66
N VAL A 257 3.47 -24.17 -30.93
CA VAL A 257 3.90 -23.15 -29.96
C VAL A 257 2.79 -22.12 -29.73
N SER A 258 2.03 -21.74 -30.77
CA SER A 258 0.85 -20.87 -30.63
C SER A 258 -0.22 -21.48 -29.74
N ASP A 259 -0.48 -22.79 -29.85
CA ASP A 259 -1.46 -23.48 -29.00
C ASP A 259 -1.01 -23.53 -27.53
N LEU A 260 0.31 -23.63 -27.31
CA LEU A 260 0.93 -23.61 -25.98
C LEU A 260 1.18 -22.21 -25.43
N PHE A 261 1.00 -21.17 -26.25
CA PHE A 261 1.38 -19.79 -25.94
C PHE A 261 0.59 -19.17 -24.77
N GLU A 262 -0.62 -19.67 -24.49
CA GLU A 262 -1.41 -19.23 -23.34
C GLU A 262 -0.96 -19.89 -22.03
N LYS A 263 -0.22 -21.01 -22.09
CA LYS A 263 0.21 -21.80 -20.94
C LYS A 263 1.68 -21.59 -20.56
N VAL A 264 2.43 -20.82 -21.35
CA VAL A 264 3.87 -20.60 -21.19
C VAL A 264 4.13 -19.13 -20.88
N ASP A 265 4.66 -18.88 -19.69
CA ASP A 265 4.97 -17.52 -19.20
C ASP A 265 6.46 -17.17 -19.32
N ASN A 266 7.28 -18.07 -19.86
CA ASN A 266 8.72 -17.83 -20.01
C ASN A 266 9.01 -16.77 -21.07
N LYS A 267 9.56 -15.63 -20.64
CA LYS A 267 9.87 -14.44 -21.46
C LYS A 267 10.84 -14.73 -22.61
N GLU A 268 11.84 -15.59 -22.40
CA GLU A 268 12.83 -15.91 -23.43
C GLU A 268 12.21 -16.66 -24.61
N ILE A 269 11.32 -17.62 -24.31
CA ILE A 269 10.58 -18.37 -25.33
C ILE A 269 9.65 -17.44 -26.09
N GLN A 270 8.97 -16.53 -25.38
CA GLN A 270 8.06 -15.55 -25.99
C GLN A 270 8.80 -14.58 -26.91
N SER A 271 10.00 -14.09 -26.52
CA SER A 271 10.87 -13.25 -27.37
C SER A 271 11.32 -13.99 -28.65
N GLN A 272 11.76 -15.24 -28.51
CA GLN A 272 12.16 -16.06 -29.66
C GLN A 272 10.97 -16.35 -30.59
N TYR A 273 9.79 -16.63 -30.03
CA TYR A 273 8.56 -16.82 -30.79
C TYR A 273 8.12 -15.53 -31.51
N ALA A 274 8.22 -14.37 -30.84
CA ALA A 274 7.92 -13.07 -31.42
C ALA A 274 8.82 -12.77 -32.64
N LYS A 275 10.13 -12.99 -32.50
CA LYS A 275 11.10 -12.85 -33.61
C LYS A 275 10.79 -13.78 -34.77
N ALA A 276 10.42 -15.03 -34.47
CA ALA A 276 10.01 -15.98 -35.51
C ALA A 276 8.76 -15.50 -36.27
N LYS A 277 7.76 -14.98 -35.56
CA LYS A 277 6.54 -14.43 -36.16
C LYS A 277 6.77 -13.14 -36.93
N GLU A 278 7.71 -12.31 -36.49
CA GLU A 278 8.14 -11.13 -37.23
C GLU A 278 8.78 -11.53 -38.57
N MET A 279 9.65 -12.55 -38.58
CA MET A 279 10.23 -13.09 -39.82
C MET A 279 9.18 -13.73 -40.76
N GLU A 280 8.11 -14.30 -40.21
CA GLU A 280 6.95 -14.79 -40.99
C GLU A 280 6.07 -13.66 -41.57
N GLY A 281 6.31 -12.39 -41.20
CA GLY A 281 5.48 -11.25 -41.58
C GLY A 281 4.15 -11.15 -40.82
N LYS A 282 3.97 -11.94 -39.75
CA LYS A 282 2.77 -11.95 -38.91
C LYS A 282 2.91 -10.96 -37.74
N TYR A 283 3.00 -9.67 -38.06
CA TYR A 283 3.29 -8.61 -37.08
C TYR A 283 2.30 -8.51 -35.92
N ARG A 284 1.00 -8.81 -36.12
CA ARG A 284 -0.01 -8.77 -35.05
C ARG A 284 0.20 -9.86 -33.98
N GLU A 285 0.62 -11.05 -34.40
CA GLU A 285 0.95 -12.15 -33.47
C GLU A 285 2.28 -11.87 -32.77
N ALA A 286 3.25 -11.32 -33.50
CA ALA A 286 4.55 -10.91 -32.94
C ALA A 286 4.38 -9.86 -31.84
N VAL A 287 3.53 -8.84 -32.05
CA VAL A 287 3.24 -7.83 -31.02
C VAL A 287 2.66 -8.44 -29.75
N LYS A 288 1.70 -9.37 -29.85
CA LYS A 288 1.15 -10.06 -28.68
C LYS A 288 2.24 -10.82 -27.92
N ALA A 289 3.17 -11.43 -28.65
CA ALA A 289 4.31 -12.13 -28.09
C ALA A 289 5.32 -11.19 -27.42
N TYR A 290 5.67 -10.07 -28.04
CA TYR A 290 6.56 -9.07 -27.46
C TYR A 290 5.97 -8.36 -26.23
N ILE A 291 4.65 -8.13 -26.19
CA ILE A 291 3.96 -7.59 -25.00
C ILE A 291 4.10 -8.56 -23.82
N LYS A 292 3.87 -9.86 -24.03
CA LYS A 292 4.06 -10.85 -22.95
C LYS A 292 5.53 -10.96 -22.52
N ALA A 293 6.45 -10.83 -23.48
CA ALA A 293 7.89 -10.83 -23.20
C ALA A 293 8.40 -9.54 -22.53
N GLU A 294 7.55 -8.50 -22.40
CA GLU A 294 7.90 -7.15 -21.91
C GLU A 294 8.96 -6.42 -22.76
N GLU A 295 9.12 -6.80 -24.03
CA GLU A 295 10.02 -6.13 -24.97
C GLU A 295 9.31 -4.94 -25.64
N TRP A 296 9.07 -3.89 -24.86
CA TRP A 296 8.27 -2.72 -25.28
C TRP A 296 8.84 -1.98 -26.50
N LEU A 297 10.16 -2.00 -26.69
CA LEU A 297 10.80 -1.32 -27.81
C LEU A 297 10.45 -1.94 -29.16
N ASP A 298 10.48 -3.27 -29.24
CA ASP A 298 10.11 -3.99 -30.45
C ASP A 298 8.61 -3.86 -30.73
N VAL A 299 7.77 -3.81 -29.68
CA VAL A 299 6.34 -3.50 -29.81
C VAL A 299 6.12 -2.12 -30.43
N VAL A 300 6.76 -1.08 -29.90
CA VAL A 300 6.65 0.29 -30.40
C VAL A 300 7.15 0.38 -31.83
N ARG A 301 8.30 -0.26 -32.14
CA ARG A 301 8.82 -0.35 -33.52
C ARG A 301 7.80 -0.96 -34.46
N LEU A 302 7.23 -2.12 -34.08
CA LEU A 302 6.25 -2.81 -34.93
C LEU A 302 4.99 -1.98 -35.18
N TYR A 303 4.50 -1.27 -34.16
CA TYR A 303 3.35 -0.40 -34.31
C TYR A 303 3.60 0.83 -35.19
N LEU A 304 4.78 1.44 -35.08
CA LEU A 304 5.15 2.63 -35.84
C LEU A 304 5.55 2.31 -37.29
N ASP A 305 6.35 1.28 -37.52
CA ASP A 305 6.94 1.01 -38.84
C ASP A 305 6.06 0.11 -39.73
N TYR A 306 5.39 -0.91 -39.16
CA TYR A 306 4.70 -1.95 -39.95
C TYR A 306 3.17 -1.91 -39.83
N LEU A 307 2.64 -1.66 -38.64
CA LEU A 307 1.18 -1.66 -38.40
C LEU A 307 0.55 -0.28 -38.59
N ASN A 308 1.36 0.78 -38.74
CA ASN A 308 0.94 2.18 -38.92
C ASN A 308 -0.17 2.61 -37.95
N ASN A 309 -0.05 2.22 -36.68
CA ASN A 309 -1.02 2.53 -35.63
C ASN A 309 -0.30 3.22 -34.45
N PRO A 310 -0.06 4.54 -34.53
CA PRO A 310 0.66 5.27 -33.50
C PRO A 310 -0.13 5.42 -32.19
N GLY A 311 -1.47 5.30 -32.22
CA GLY A 311 -2.31 5.43 -31.03
C GLY A 311 -2.07 4.33 -30.00
N GLU A 312 -1.97 3.08 -30.45
CA GLU A 312 -1.65 1.95 -29.57
C GLU A 312 -0.20 2.01 -29.06
N ALA A 313 0.75 2.48 -29.89
CA ALA A 313 2.13 2.70 -29.46
C ALA A 313 2.22 3.71 -28.30
N VAL A 314 1.49 4.82 -28.41
CA VAL A 314 1.39 5.85 -27.36
C VAL A 314 0.83 5.27 -26.07
N LYS A 315 -0.27 4.51 -26.16
CA LYS A 315 -0.90 3.88 -25.00
C LYS A 315 0.08 2.96 -24.26
N ILE A 316 0.78 2.11 -25.00
CA ILE A 316 1.75 1.16 -24.44
C ILE A 316 2.94 1.88 -23.80
N VAL A 317 3.44 2.98 -24.37
CA VAL A 317 4.54 3.74 -23.76
C VAL A 317 4.09 4.49 -22.51
N ARG A 318 2.86 5.02 -22.47
CA ARG A 318 2.31 5.64 -21.25
C ARG A 318 2.10 4.63 -20.13
N GLU A 319 1.67 3.42 -20.45
CA GLU A 319 1.52 2.32 -19.49
C GLU A 319 2.87 1.77 -19.00
N SER A 320 3.82 1.56 -19.92
CA SER A 320 5.14 0.98 -19.60
C SER A 320 6.17 1.99 -19.06
N LYS A 321 5.96 3.30 -19.30
CA LYS A 321 6.91 4.38 -19.00
C LYS A 321 8.32 4.14 -19.55
N SER A 322 8.42 3.45 -20.70
CA SER A 322 9.70 3.16 -21.35
C SER A 322 10.35 4.43 -21.91
N ILE A 323 11.60 4.68 -21.50
CA ILE A 323 12.39 5.85 -21.90
C ILE A 323 12.69 5.82 -23.40
N GLU A 324 13.20 4.70 -23.90
CA GLU A 324 13.62 4.55 -25.28
C GLU A 324 12.41 4.48 -26.24
N GLY A 325 11.28 3.91 -25.78
CA GLY A 325 10.02 3.90 -26.52
C GLY A 325 9.47 5.31 -26.69
N ALA A 326 9.53 6.12 -25.63
CA ALA A 326 9.14 7.53 -25.67
C ALA A 326 9.99 8.34 -26.66
N LYS A 327 11.31 8.11 -26.75
CA LYS A 327 12.17 8.77 -27.76
C LYS A 327 11.79 8.41 -29.19
N MET A 328 11.41 7.15 -29.44
CA MET A 328 11.01 6.71 -30.78
C MET A 328 9.70 7.36 -31.20
N ILE A 329 8.74 7.44 -30.28
CA ILE A 329 7.46 8.13 -30.49
C ILE A 329 7.68 9.64 -30.69
N ALA A 330 8.55 10.28 -29.91
CA ALA A 330 8.89 11.69 -30.09
C ALA A 330 9.45 11.98 -31.48
N LYS A 331 10.39 11.17 -31.98
CA LYS A 331 10.93 11.29 -33.34
C LYS A 331 9.87 11.07 -34.42
N PHE A 332 8.91 10.19 -34.17
CA PHE A 332 7.79 9.96 -35.09
C PHE A 332 6.87 11.19 -35.16
N PHE A 333 6.50 11.78 -34.02
CA PHE A 333 5.68 12.99 -33.98
C PHE A 333 6.41 14.22 -34.57
N GLN A 334 7.74 14.33 -34.39
CA GLN A 334 8.54 15.35 -35.07
C GLN A 334 8.45 15.24 -36.60
N LYS A 335 8.45 14.02 -37.16
CA LYS A 335 8.27 13.80 -38.61
C LYS A 335 6.85 14.15 -39.08
N LEU A 336 5.85 13.94 -38.23
CA LEU A 336 4.45 14.30 -38.50
C LEU A 336 4.15 15.80 -38.26
N ASN A 337 5.14 16.58 -37.82
CA ASN A 337 5.02 18.00 -37.47
C ASN A 337 4.06 18.27 -36.28
N ASP A 338 3.81 17.28 -35.42
CA ASP A 338 3.11 17.46 -34.13
C ASP A 338 4.14 17.70 -33.03
N MET A 339 4.46 18.98 -32.83
CA MET A 339 5.50 19.42 -31.89
C MET A 339 5.05 19.31 -30.43
N SER A 340 3.75 19.51 -30.16
CA SER A 340 3.17 19.41 -28.82
C SER A 340 3.35 18.01 -28.23
N SER A 341 2.93 16.98 -28.98
CA SER A 341 3.08 15.59 -28.56
C SER A 341 4.57 15.21 -28.48
N ALA A 342 5.39 15.67 -29.44
CA ALA A 342 6.83 15.41 -29.41
C ALA A 342 7.51 15.94 -28.13
N ILE A 343 7.15 17.15 -27.68
CA ILE A 343 7.67 17.73 -26.42
C ILE A 343 7.25 16.86 -25.23
N GLU A 344 5.99 16.42 -25.15
CA GLU A 344 5.50 15.52 -24.09
C GLU A 344 6.34 14.24 -23.99
N PHE A 345 6.51 13.53 -25.10
CA PHE A 345 7.28 12.28 -25.12
C PHE A 345 8.77 12.50 -24.88
N LEU A 346 9.35 13.64 -25.26
CA LEU A 346 10.74 13.98 -24.93
C LEU A 346 10.93 14.21 -23.43
N VAL A 347 10.00 14.93 -22.78
CA VAL A 347 10.00 15.12 -21.32
C VAL A 347 9.86 13.78 -20.61
N MET A 348 8.92 12.94 -21.04
CA MET A 348 8.75 11.59 -20.48
C MET A 348 10.00 10.72 -20.66
N SER A 349 10.77 10.93 -21.74
CA SER A 349 12.04 10.23 -21.99
C SER A 349 13.25 10.79 -21.23
N LYS A 350 13.05 11.77 -20.33
CA LYS A 350 14.10 12.48 -19.58
C LYS A 350 15.13 13.20 -20.47
N CYS A 351 14.75 13.56 -21.69
CA CYS A 351 15.58 14.36 -22.60
C CYS A 351 15.16 15.83 -22.57
N HIS A 352 15.34 16.46 -21.40
CA HIS A 352 14.92 17.84 -21.15
C HIS A 352 15.63 18.85 -22.08
N ASP A 353 16.91 18.67 -22.39
CA ASP A 353 17.66 19.55 -23.31
C ASP A 353 17.14 19.55 -24.74
N GLU A 354 16.67 18.40 -25.23
CA GLU A 354 16.07 18.29 -26.56
C GLU A 354 14.64 18.85 -26.56
N ALA A 355 13.87 18.56 -25.51
CA ALA A 355 12.54 19.11 -25.32
C ALA A 355 12.56 20.65 -25.23
N TYR A 356 13.49 21.22 -24.48
CA TYR A 356 13.67 22.66 -24.33
C TYR A 356 14.02 23.33 -25.66
N ARG A 357 15.00 22.79 -26.40
CA ARG A 357 15.37 23.34 -27.73
C ARG A 357 14.22 23.25 -28.72
N LEU A 358 13.45 22.16 -28.68
CA LEU A 358 12.27 21.99 -29.51
C LEU A 358 11.19 23.02 -29.14
N ALA A 359 10.90 23.20 -27.86
CA ALA A 359 9.93 24.18 -27.36
C ALA A 359 10.33 25.62 -27.71
N GLN A 360 11.61 25.96 -27.57
CA GLN A 360 12.14 27.28 -27.91
C GLN A 360 12.06 27.57 -29.42
N SER A 361 12.41 26.60 -30.27
CA SER A 361 12.34 26.78 -31.73
C SER A 361 10.91 26.85 -32.27
N THR A 362 9.95 26.23 -31.58
CA THR A 362 8.53 26.18 -31.98
C THR A 362 7.66 27.21 -31.27
N ASN A 363 8.24 27.99 -30.35
CA ASN A 363 7.55 28.94 -29.48
C ASN A 363 6.41 28.30 -28.64
N GLN A 364 6.63 27.06 -28.17
CA GLN A 364 5.68 26.28 -27.36
C GLN A 364 6.20 26.06 -25.94
N MET A 365 6.83 27.09 -25.38
CA MET A 365 7.47 27.03 -24.05
C MET A 365 6.46 26.84 -22.91
N ASP A 366 5.23 27.33 -23.07
CA ASP A 366 4.13 27.12 -22.12
C ASP A 366 3.77 25.63 -21.98
N ILE A 367 3.70 24.91 -23.11
CA ILE A 367 3.37 23.48 -23.14
C ILE A 367 4.48 22.70 -22.45
N TYR A 368 5.74 22.99 -22.79
CA TYR A 368 6.89 22.40 -22.12
C TYR A 368 6.86 22.63 -20.61
N ALA A 369 6.62 23.87 -20.18
CA ALA A 369 6.64 24.22 -18.77
C ALA A 369 5.49 23.57 -17.97
N ASN A 370 4.28 23.47 -18.55
CA ASN A 370 3.15 22.79 -17.90
C ASN A 370 3.39 21.28 -17.80
N ILE A 371 3.85 20.65 -18.89
CA ILE A 371 4.20 19.22 -18.89
C ILE A 371 5.31 18.97 -17.86
N LEU A 372 6.32 19.84 -17.80
CA LEU A 372 7.41 19.69 -16.83
C LEU A 372 6.90 19.78 -15.39
N LEU A 373 5.91 20.64 -15.10
CA LEU A 373 5.26 20.70 -13.78
C LEU A 373 4.50 19.41 -13.45
N ASP A 374 3.84 18.78 -14.43
CA ASP A 374 3.09 17.53 -14.24
C ASP A 374 4.00 16.32 -13.97
N TYR A 375 5.20 16.30 -14.57
CA TYR A 375 6.19 15.23 -14.42
C TYR A 375 7.28 15.54 -13.37
N ALA A 376 7.16 16.65 -12.63
CA ALA A 376 8.19 17.06 -11.69
C ALA A 376 8.18 16.28 -10.39
N ASP A 377 9.15 15.37 -10.24
CA ASP A 377 9.63 14.96 -8.92
C ASP A 377 10.47 16.11 -8.36
N ASN A 378 9.91 16.84 -7.39
CA ASN A 378 10.25 18.20 -6.89
C ASN A 378 11.73 18.55 -6.55
N HIS A 379 12.72 17.68 -6.76
CA HIS A 379 14.11 17.93 -6.39
C HIS A 379 15.14 17.88 -7.53
N GLU A 380 14.88 17.22 -8.67
CA GLU A 380 15.89 17.10 -9.75
C GLU A 380 15.80 18.20 -10.82
N LEU A 381 14.67 18.90 -10.93
CA LEU A 381 14.34 19.79 -12.06
C LEU A 381 14.60 21.28 -11.82
N SER A 382 15.29 21.66 -10.73
CA SER A 382 15.56 23.06 -10.39
C SER A 382 16.31 23.83 -11.49
N GLN A 383 17.20 23.15 -12.24
CA GLN A 383 17.93 23.78 -13.36
C GLN A 383 17.06 24.02 -14.60
N ASP A 384 16.12 23.12 -14.90
CA ASP A 384 15.20 23.27 -16.03
C ASP A 384 14.16 24.36 -15.75
N PHE A 385 13.66 24.46 -14.53
CA PHE A 385 12.82 25.59 -14.14
C PHE A 385 13.56 26.93 -14.17
N LEU A 386 14.87 26.92 -13.89
CA LEU A 386 15.69 28.12 -14.02
C LEU A 386 15.85 28.57 -15.48
N SER A 387 16.06 27.64 -16.42
CA SER A 387 16.16 27.97 -17.85
C SER A 387 14.83 28.50 -18.39
N ILE A 388 13.70 27.89 -17.97
CA ILE A 388 12.35 28.40 -18.24
C ILE A 388 12.18 29.84 -17.69
N ALA A 389 12.60 30.10 -16.45
CA ALA A 389 12.48 31.42 -15.84
C ALA A 389 13.31 32.49 -16.58
N ILE A 390 14.53 32.15 -17.04
CA ILE A 390 15.39 33.04 -17.83
C ILE A 390 14.75 33.32 -19.19
N HIS A 391 14.09 32.35 -19.82
CA HIS A 391 13.37 32.55 -21.08
C HIS A 391 12.27 33.62 -20.92
N TYR A 392 11.40 33.48 -19.92
CA TYR A 392 10.34 34.45 -19.66
C TYR A 392 10.89 35.83 -19.21
N GLU A 393 12.05 35.86 -18.53
CA GLU A 393 12.75 37.12 -18.23
C GLU A 393 13.17 37.85 -19.52
N GLN A 394 13.66 37.13 -20.53
CA GLN A 394 14.03 37.69 -21.84
C GLN A 394 12.81 38.17 -22.64
N GLU A 395 11.68 37.46 -22.54
CA GLU A 395 10.41 37.84 -23.16
C GLU A 395 9.68 38.99 -22.47
N ARG A 396 10.22 39.47 -21.33
CA ARG A 396 9.64 40.52 -20.47
C ARG A 396 8.33 40.15 -19.79
N ASP A 397 8.05 38.85 -19.63
CA ASP A 397 6.93 38.38 -18.82
C ASP A 397 7.37 38.18 -17.36
N ALA A 398 7.18 39.22 -16.56
CA ALA A 398 7.57 39.23 -15.15
C ALA A 398 6.75 38.25 -14.29
N LEU A 399 5.49 37.96 -14.63
CA LEU A 399 4.63 37.08 -13.84
C LEU A 399 5.09 35.63 -13.97
N ARG A 400 5.25 35.15 -15.22
CA ARG A 400 5.70 33.77 -15.49
C ARG A 400 7.15 33.57 -15.05
N ALA A 401 8.03 34.53 -15.32
CA ALA A 401 9.41 34.49 -14.84
C ALA A 401 9.45 34.39 -13.30
N GLY A 402 8.68 35.24 -12.60
CA GLY A 402 8.56 35.22 -11.14
C GLY A 402 8.10 33.86 -10.60
N LYS A 403 7.05 33.28 -11.21
CA LYS A 403 6.54 31.95 -10.85
C LYS A 403 7.62 30.86 -10.96
N PHE A 404 8.29 30.75 -12.11
CA PHE A 404 9.30 29.71 -12.32
C PHE A 404 10.57 29.94 -11.50
N TYR A 405 10.94 31.19 -11.19
CA TYR A 405 12.02 31.49 -10.25
C TYR A 405 11.72 31.01 -8.82
N CYS A 406 10.48 31.17 -8.35
CA CYS A 406 10.05 30.64 -7.06
C CYS A 406 10.11 29.10 -7.04
N ILE A 407 9.60 28.45 -8.10
CA ILE A 407 9.62 26.99 -8.24
C ILE A 407 11.06 26.44 -8.34
N ALA A 408 11.95 27.15 -9.02
CA ALA A 408 13.37 26.80 -9.12
C ALA A 408 14.14 26.95 -7.79
N GLY A 409 13.53 27.50 -6.74
CA GLY A 409 14.13 27.73 -5.43
C GLY A 409 14.81 29.10 -5.25
N GLN A 410 14.79 29.96 -6.28
CA GLN A 410 15.31 31.33 -6.21
C GLN A 410 14.22 32.32 -5.73
N ASN A 411 13.67 32.06 -4.55
CA ASN A 411 12.51 32.78 -4.00
C ASN A 411 12.72 34.30 -3.93
N LYS A 412 13.92 34.79 -3.58
CA LYS A 412 14.20 36.25 -3.52
C LYS A 412 14.06 36.93 -4.88
N LYS A 413 14.64 36.33 -5.93
CA LYS A 413 14.57 36.86 -7.29
C LYS A 413 13.13 36.73 -7.80
N GLY A 414 12.52 35.56 -7.62
CA GLY A 414 11.14 35.29 -8.03
C GLY A 414 10.13 36.25 -7.44
N VAL A 415 10.15 36.45 -6.12
CA VAL A 415 9.26 37.41 -5.44
C VAL A 415 9.48 38.83 -5.94
N LYS A 416 10.72 39.26 -6.20
CA LYS A 416 10.97 40.59 -6.77
C LYS A 416 10.30 40.77 -8.15
N PHE A 417 10.36 39.75 -9.01
CA PHE A 417 9.68 39.77 -10.31
C PHE A 417 8.15 39.71 -10.17
N LEU A 418 7.63 38.94 -9.22
CA LEU A 418 6.19 38.90 -8.92
C LEU A 418 5.69 40.26 -8.40
N LEU A 419 6.42 40.93 -7.51
CA LEU A 419 6.08 42.27 -7.03
C LEU A 419 6.17 43.31 -8.15
N GLN A 420 7.14 43.18 -9.07
CA GLN A 420 7.22 44.01 -10.26
C GLN A 420 6.01 43.79 -11.19
N ALA A 421 5.60 42.54 -11.41
CA ALA A 421 4.41 42.22 -12.19
C ALA A 421 3.14 42.81 -11.56
N ALA A 422 3.01 42.68 -10.24
CA ALA A 422 1.90 43.24 -9.46
C ALA A 422 1.83 44.78 -9.50
N ALA A 423 2.98 45.45 -9.70
CA ALA A 423 3.04 46.90 -9.84
C ALA A 423 2.70 47.40 -11.26
N LEU A 424 2.91 46.56 -12.28
CA LEU A 424 2.73 46.93 -13.70
C LEU A 424 1.29 46.69 -14.19
N SER A 425 0.61 45.67 -13.68
CA SER A 425 -0.71 45.21 -14.14
C SER A 425 -1.66 44.97 -12.97
N ASN A 426 -2.82 45.63 -13.00
CA ASN A 426 -3.89 45.40 -12.01
C ASN A 426 -4.58 44.03 -12.20
N GLU A 427 -4.56 43.47 -13.41
CA GLU A 427 -5.17 42.16 -13.69
C GLU A 427 -4.35 41.02 -13.09
N ASP A 428 -3.02 41.11 -13.18
CA ASP A 428 -2.09 40.11 -12.66
C ASP A 428 -1.78 40.28 -11.17
N GLN A 429 -2.17 41.41 -10.57
CA GLN A 429 -1.86 41.77 -9.19
C GLN A 429 -2.31 40.70 -8.20
N ASN A 430 -3.54 40.18 -8.35
CA ASN A 430 -4.09 39.17 -7.44
C ASN A 430 -3.31 37.85 -7.52
N GLN A 431 -2.95 37.43 -8.73
CA GLN A 431 -2.21 36.19 -8.96
C GLN A 431 -0.75 36.31 -8.52
N ALA A 432 -0.09 37.42 -8.86
CA ALA A 432 1.28 37.70 -8.48
C ALA A 432 1.46 37.76 -6.96
N LEU A 433 0.55 38.44 -6.26
CA LEU A 433 0.59 38.53 -4.79
C LEU A 433 0.30 37.19 -4.12
N HIS A 434 -0.61 36.38 -4.66
CA HIS A 434 -0.85 35.04 -4.14
C HIS A 434 0.40 34.18 -4.20
N LEU A 435 1.03 34.10 -5.38
CA LEU A 435 2.27 33.34 -5.59
C LEU A 435 3.42 33.85 -4.73
N ALA A 436 3.51 35.17 -4.53
CA ALA A 436 4.53 35.77 -3.66
C ALA A 436 4.31 35.38 -2.18
N ILE A 437 3.06 35.37 -1.72
CA ILE A 437 2.71 34.97 -0.35
C ILE A 437 2.98 33.47 -0.13
N GLU A 438 2.67 32.62 -1.10
CA GLU A 438 2.97 31.19 -1.04
C GLU A 438 4.48 30.95 -0.98
N SER A 439 5.25 31.58 -1.88
CA SER A 439 6.71 31.49 -1.88
C SER A 439 7.33 31.99 -0.58
N ALA A 440 6.76 33.04 0.05
CA ALA A 440 7.18 33.51 1.37
C ALA A 440 6.87 32.50 2.50
N ALA A 441 5.71 31.85 2.44
CA ALA A 441 5.33 30.82 3.41
C ALA A 441 6.22 29.57 3.32
N ASP A 442 6.62 29.19 2.10
CA ASP A 442 7.50 28.04 1.85
C ASP A 442 8.94 28.34 2.25
N SER A 443 9.46 29.52 1.87
CA SER A 443 10.85 29.92 2.14
C SER A 443 11.10 30.32 3.59
N LYS A 444 10.11 30.92 4.28
CA LYS A 444 10.21 31.51 5.62
C LYS A 444 11.39 32.47 5.81
N ASP A 445 11.88 33.06 4.72
CA ASP A 445 12.97 34.04 4.80
C ASP A 445 12.42 35.40 5.25
N GLU A 446 12.93 35.91 6.38
CA GLU A 446 12.51 37.20 6.92
C GLU A 446 12.68 38.35 5.93
N GLN A 447 13.68 38.29 5.04
CA GLN A 447 13.90 39.35 4.05
C GLN A 447 12.80 39.38 3.00
N ILE A 448 12.35 38.20 2.54
CA ILE A 448 11.24 38.09 1.58
C ILE A 448 9.95 38.57 2.22
N ILE A 449 9.69 38.17 3.47
CA ILE A 449 8.50 38.57 4.22
C ILE A 449 8.47 40.10 4.38
N ARG A 450 9.58 40.72 4.77
CA ARG A 450 9.68 42.19 4.87
C ARG A 450 9.43 42.86 3.53
N MET A 451 10.06 42.39 2.45
CA MET A 451 9.83 42.92 1.11
C MET A 451 8.36 42.90 0.69
N ILE A 452 7.63 41.82 1.00
CA ILE A 452 6.19 41.73 0.70
C ILE A 452 5.40 42.67 1.60
N ILE A 453 5.72 42.77 2.90
CA ILE A 453 5.05 43.69 3.82
C ILE A 453 5.23 45.16 3.38
N ASP A 454 6.45 45.56 3.05
CA ASP A 454 6.77 46.92 2.59
C ASP A 454 6.01 47.26 1.29
N PHE A 455 5.81 46.26 0.41
CA PHE A 455 4.95 46.40 -0.77
C PHE A 455 3.47 46.51 -0.43
N LEU A 456 2.96 45.68 0.48
CA LEU A 456 1.54 45.71 0.86
C LEU A 456 1.16 46.99 1.62
N ILE A 457 2.05 47.55 2.42
CA ILE A 457 1.85 48.81 3.15
C ILE A 457 2.01 50.02 2.22
N GLY A 458 2.63 49.84 1.04
CA GLY A 458 2.80 50.89 0.05
C GLY A 458 4.07 51.74 0.22
N GLU A 459 5.07 51.26 0.98
CA GLU A 459 6.36 51.95 1.12
C GLU A 459 7.17 51.93 -0.19
N THR A 460 6.92 50.96 -1.06
CA THR A 460 7.68 50.75 -2.31
C THR A 460 7.02 51.36 -3.55
N ASP A 461 5.68 51.34 -3.63
CA ASP A 461 4.91 51.85 -4.77
C ASP A 461 4.05 53.09 -4.44
N GLY A 462 4.05 53.52 -3.18
CA GLY A 462 3.30 54.68 -2.69
C GLY A 462 1.80 54.43 -2.51
N VAL A 463 1.30 53.21 -2.74
CA VAL A 463 -0.13 52.89 -2.69
C VAL A 463 -0.36 51.68 -1.78
N PRO A 464 -0.92 51.88 -0.57
CA PRO A 464 -1.29 50.77 0.31
C PRO A 464 -2.25 49.80 -0.41
N LYS A 465 -1.93 48.50 -0.36
CA LYS A 465 -2.77 47.46 -0.94
C LYS A 465 -3.86 47.03 0.05
N ASP A 466 -4.83 46.28 -0.45
CA ASP A 466 -5.91 45.73 0.37
C ASP A 466 -5.34 44.87 1.52
N PHE A 467 -5.77 45.18 2.75
CA PHE A 467 -5.37 44.47 3.97
C PHE A 467 -5.68 42.97 3.93
N LYS A 468 -6.57 42.51 3.03
CA LYS A 468 -6.82 41.08 2.77
C LYS A 468 -5.56 40.33 2.39
N TYR A 469 -4.64 40.93 1.65
CA TYR A 469 -3.35 40.31 1.30
C TYR A 469 -2.44 40.18 2.51
N LEU A 470 -2.38 41.21 3.35
CA LEU A 470 -1.60 41.21 4.58
C LEU A 470 -2.14 40.17 5.57
N PHE A 471 -3.46 40.06 5.68
CA PHE A 471 -4.11 39.02 6.46
C PHE A 471 -3.75 37.63 5.96
N ARG A 472 -3.83 37.38 4.64
CA ARG A 472 -3.43 36.09 4.04
C ARG A 472 -1.97 35.75 4.31
N LEU A 473 -1.07 36.73 4.20
CA LEU A 473 0.36 36.55 4.52
C LEU A 473 0.58 36.17 5.98
N TYR A 474 -0.04 36.88 6.93
CA TYR A 474 0.11 36.53 8.35
C TYR A 474 -0.51 35.18 8.68
N MET A 475 -1.62 34.81 8.03
CA MET A 475 -2.21 33.49 8.18
C MET A 475 -1.31 32.38 7.62
N SER A 476 -0.70 32.56 6.45
CA SER A 476 0.22 31.57 5.87
C SER A 476 1.51 31.42 6.69
N LEU A 477 2.01 32.51 7.27
CA LEU A 477 3.16 32.52 8.19
C LEU A 477 2.84 32.07 9.62
N LYS A 478 1.56 31.84 9.94
CA LYS A 478 1.07 31.51 11.30
C LYS A 478 1.29 32.61 12.35
N TYR A 479 1.38 33.87 11.92
CA TYR A 479 1.44 35.05 12.77
C TYR A 479 0.03 35.46 13.19
N TYR A 480 -0.58 34.65 14.04
CA TYR A 480 -2.01 34.78 14.40
C TYR A 480 -2.33 36.06 15.18
N ARG A 481 -1.38 36.61 15.96
CA ARG A 481 -1.62 37.84 16.74
C ARG A 481 -1.70 39.06 15.82
N GLU A 482 -0.83 39.12 14.83
CA GLU A 482 -0.76 40.14 13.80
C GLU A 482 -1.98 40.01 12.88
N ALA A 483 -2.31 38.80 12.44
CA ALA A 483 -3.51 38.49 11.67
C ALA A 483 -4.79 38.94 12.39
N ALA A 484 -4.88 38.78 13.72
CA ALA A 484 -6.04 39.20 14.50
C ALA A 484 -6.24 40.73 14.48
N LYS A 485 -5.15 41.50 14.57
CA LYS A 485 -5.19 42.96 14.45
C LYS A 485 -5.62 43.38 13.05
N THR A 486 -5.08 42.74 12.01
CA THR A 486 -5.46 43.02 10.62
C THR A 486 -6.93 42.64 10.35
N ALA A 487 -7.41 41.54 10.90
CA ALA A 487 -8.82 41.13 10.80
C ALA A 487 -9.78 42.17 11.39
N LEU A 488 -9.41 42.83 12.50
CA LEU A 488 -10.20 43.93 13.07
C LEU A 488 -10.27 45.14 12.15
N ILE A 489 -9.19 45.46 11.46
CA ILE A 489 -9.15 46.56 10.48
C ILE A 489 -10.07 46.23 9.30
N ILE A 490 -9.92 45.04 8.70
CA ILE A 490 -10.76 44.59 7.59
C ILE A 490 -12.24 44.54 7.98
N ALA A 491 -12.56 44.00 9.16
CA ALA A 491 -13.93 43.95 9.64
C ALA A 491 -14.54 45.35 9.80
N ARG A 492 -13.74 46.34 10.21
CA ARG A 492 -14.19 47.74 10.32
C ARG A 492 -14.41 48.39 8.96
N GLU A 493 -13.56 48.10 7.97
CA GLU A 493 -13.76 48.55 6.59
C GLU A 493 -15.04 47.96 5.99
N GLU A 494 -15.27 46.66 6.16
CA GLU A 494 -16.49 45.98 5.70
C GLU A 494 -17.74 46.48 6.45
N GLN A 495 -17.64 46.83 7.76
CA GLN A 495 -18.71 47.51 8.50
C GLN A 495 -19.06 48.88 7.93
N ASN A 496 -18.04 49.67 7.56
CA ASN A 496 -18.22 50.99 6.96
C ASN A 496 -18.83 50.89 5.55
N ALA A 497 -18.48 49.85 4.80
CA ALA A 497 -19.05 49.56 3.48
C ALA A 497 -20.47 48.95 3.53
N GLY A 498 -21.01 48.65 4.72
CA GLY A 498 -22.33 48.04 4.87
C GLY A 498 -22.37 46.51 4.77
N ASN A 499 -21.22 45.85 4.60
CA ASN A 499 -21.06 44.40 4.45
C ASN A 499 -20.95 43.68 5.81
N TYR A 500 -21.96 43.86 6.68
CA TYR A 500 -21.92 43.35 8.05
C TYR A 500 -21.78 41.82 8.17
N ARG A 501 -22.26 41.07 7.17
CA ARG A 501 -22.13 39.60 7.15
C ARG A 501 -20.68 39.16 6.94
N ASN A 502 -19.96 39.77 6.00
CA ASN A 502 -18.55 39.47 5.76
C ASN A 502 -17.69 39.83 6.98
N ALA A 503 -17.98 40.97 7.61
CA ALA A 503 -17.32 41.38 8.85
C ALA A 503 -17.59 40.39 10.00
N HIS A 504 -18.83 39.89 10.12
CA HIS A 504 -19.20 38.86 11.09
C HIS A 504 -18.42 37.56 10.86
N ASP A 505 -18.46 37.03 9.62
CA ASP A 505 -17.83 35.76 9.26
C ASP A 505 -16.30 35.81 9.44
N LEU A 506 -15.66 36.93 9.09
CA LEU A 506 -14.22 37.14 9.29
C LEU A 506 -13.83 37.15 10.76
N LEU A 507 -14.53 37.92 11.59
CA LEU A 507 -14.24 38.01 13.04
C LEU A 507 -14.52 36.67 13.72
N PHE A 508 -15.63 36.01 13.37
CA PHE A 508 -15.98 34.69 13.87
C PHE A 508 -14.91 33.65 13.51
N GLY A 509 -14.51 33.59 12.23
CA GLY A 509 -13.46 32.68 11.77
C GLY A 509 -12.13 32.92 12.49
N MET A 510 -11.76 34.18 12.69
CA MET A 510 -10.53 34.52 13.42
C MET A 510 -10.62 34.16 14.92
N CYS A 511 -11.76 34.39 15.58
CA CYS A 511 -11.98 33.94 16.96
C CYS A 511 -11.84 32.42 17.09
N GLN A 512 -12.41 31.65 16.15
CA GLN A 512 -12.27 30.19 16.16
C GLN A 512 -10.83 29.75 15.95
N GLU A 513 -10.09 30.39 15.04
CA GLU A 513 -8.68 30.07 14.81
C GLU A 513 -7.84 30.33 16.06
N LEU A 514 -8.02 31.48 16.72
CA LEU A 514 -7.31 31.81 17.96
C LEU A 514 -7.60 30.79 19.06
N LYS A 515 -8.88 30.40 19.24
CA LYS A 515 -9.28 29.36 20.20
C LYS A 515 -8.63 28.02 19.89
N ARG A 516 -8.59 27.62 18.61
CA ARG A 516 -7.94 26.37 18.15
C ARG A 516 -6.44 26.36 18.46
N GLN A 517 -5.78 27.50 18.31
CA GLN A 517 -4.35 27.68 18.62
C GLN A 517 -4.08 27.97 20.12
N LYS A 518 -5.12 27.96 20.98
CA LYS A 518 -5.05 28.30 22.41
C LYS A 518 -4.48 29.70 22.69
N ILE A 519 -4.72 30.64 21.80
CA ILE A 519 -4.35 32.06 21.95
C ILE A 519 -5.56 32.81 22.50
N THR A 520 -5.34 33.68 23.48
CA THR A 520 -6.40 34.51 24.07
C THR A 520 -6.98 35.46 23.01
N VAL A 521 -8.30 35.50 22.92
CA VAL A 521 -8.99 36.34 21.95
C VAL A 521 -8.98 37.79 22.46
N PRO A 522 -8.58 38.78 21.65
CA PRO A 522 -8.64 40.19 22.06
C PRO A 522 -10.08 40.61 22.39
N SER A 523 -10.27 41.33 23.52
CA SER A 523 -11.59 41.79 23.95
C SER A 523 -12.29 42.69 22.93
N GLU A 524 -11.54 43.52 22.20
CA GLU A 524 -12.07 44.33 21.10
C GLU A 524 -12.68 43.49 19.98
N MET A 525 -12.11 42.33 19.69
CA MET A 525 -12.62 41.40 18.67
C MET A 525 -13.92 40.75 19.12
N VAL A 526 -13.97 40.28 20.37
CA VAL A 526 -15.20 39.71 20.97
C VAL A 526 -16.32 40.76 21.00
N ASN A 527 -16.01 41.98 21.41
CA ASN A 527 -16.98 43.08 21.46
C ASN A 527 -17.50 43.46 20.06
N SER A 528 -16.60 43.54 19.07
CA SER A 528 -16.98 43.83 17.69
C SER A 528 -17.86 42.72 17.10
N LEU A 529 -17.49 41.46 17.32
CA LEU A 529 -18.26 40.30 16.90
C LEU A 529 -19.64 40.28 17.57
N MET A 530 -19.71 40.55 18.87
CA MET A 530 -20.96 40.63 19.64
C MET A 530 -21.91 41.71 19.10
N LEU A 531 -21.39 42.89 18.76
CA LEU A 531 -22.20 43.98 18.21
C LEU A 531 -22.78 43.63 16.84
N ILE A 532 -21.96 43.07 15.93
CA ILE A 532 -22.43 42.65 14.61
C ILE A 532 -23.41 41.48 14.72
N HIS A 533 -23.14 40.53 15.62
CA HIS A 533 -24.03 39.40 15.86
C HIS A 533 -25.37 39.85 16.45
N SER A 534 -25.37 40.84 17.36
CA SER A 534 -26.60 41.47 17.85
C SER A 534 -27.41 42.06 16.69
N TYR A 535 -26.74 42.68 15.71
CA TYR A 535 -27.37 43.19 14.49
C TYR A 535 -28.00 42.09 13.62
N THR A 536 -27.33 40.95 13.42
CA THR A 536 -27.86 39.84 12.61
C THR A 536 -29.03 39.13 13.30
N LEU A 537 -28.99 38.98 14.62
CA LEU A 537 -30.05 38.35 15.42
C LEU A 537 -31.38 39.10 15.39
N ILE A 538 -31.39 40.43 15.23
CA ILE A 538 -32.62 41.24 15.22
C ILE A 538 -33.60 40.72 14.16
N LYS A 539 -33.13 40.45 12.93
CA LYS A 539 -34.00 39.96 11.84
C LYS A 539 -34.55 38.55 12.11
N LEU A 540 -33.88 37.74 12.91
CA LEU A 540 -34.34 36.41 13.30
C LEU A 540 -35.45 36.52 14.34
N TRP A 541 -35.25 37.29 15.41
CA TRP A 541 -36.25 37.45 16.47
C TRP A 541 -37.52 38.18 16.01
N ILE A 542 -37.41 39.13 15.06
CA ILE A 542 -38.58 39.75 14.43
C ILE A 542 -39.42 38.71 13.67
N ARG A 543 -38.80 37.74 12.99
CA ARG A 543 -39.51 36.66 12.29
C ARG A 543 -40.20 35.69 13.25
N VAL A 544 -39.58 35.41 14.40
CA VAL A 544 -40.15 34.57 15.46
C VAL A 544 -41.27 35.27 16.25
N GLY A 545 -41.38 36.59 16.13
CA GLY A 545 -42.41 37.41 16.81
C GLY A 545 -42.04 37.82 18.24
N ASP A 546 -40.77 37.74 18.63
CA ASP A 546 -40.30 38.11 19.95
C ASP A 546 -39.83 39.57 20.00
N HIS A 547 -40.79 40.48 20.13
CA HIS A 547 -40.56 41.93 20.05
C HIS A 547 -39.73 42.49 21.21
N MET A 548 -39.73 41.84 22.38
CA MET A 548 -38.95 42.31 23.53
C MET A 548 -37.45 42.08 23.33
N ARG A 549 -37.05 40.89 22.86
CA ARG A 549 -35.65 40.57 22.58
C ARG A 549 -35.11 41.37 21.40
N SER A 550 -35.90 41.50 20.32
CA SER A 550 -35.52 42.34 19.18
C SER A 550 -35.29 43.80 19.62
N ALA A 551 -36.16 44.35 20.48
CA ALA A 551 -36.02 45.71 21.01
C ALA A 551 -34.76 45.87 21.87
N LYS A 552 -34.46 44.94 22.79
CA LYS A 552 -33.22 44.97 23.60
C LYS A 552 -31.96 44.95 22.75
N LEU A 553 -31.91 44.10 21.71
CA LEU A 553 -30.80 44.05 20.76
C LEU A 553 -30.69 45.34 19.93
N LEU A 554 -31.83 45.88 19.48
CA LEU A 554 -31.89 47.15 18.74
C LEU A 554 -31.39 48.32 19.59
N ILE A 555 -31.71 48.38 20.88
CA ILE A 555 -31.17 49.40 21.80
C ILE A 555 -29.64 49.31 21.86
N ARG A 556 -29.07 48.11 22.00
CA ARG A 556 -27.61 47.92 22.03
C ARG A 556 -26.93 48.40 20.74
N VAL A 557 -27.51 48.06 19.58
CA VAL A 557 -26.99 48.47 18.27
C VAL A 557 -27.18 49.98 18.05
N ALA A 558 -28.32 50.55 18.45
CA ALA A 558 -28.63 51.98 18.35
C ALA A 558 -27.75 52.85 19.27
N ASN A 559 -27.27 52.32 20.39
CA ASN A 559 -26.27 53.01 21.21
C ASN A 559 -24.87 53.03 20.56
N ASN A 560 -24.64 52.20 19.53
CA ASN A 560 -23.37 52.05 18.82
C ASN A 560 -23.48 52.36 17.31
N LEU A 561 -24.29 53.36 16.94
CA LEU A 561 -24.55 53.71 15.53
C LEU A 561 -23.30 54.06 14.70
N SER A 562 -22.24 54.55 15.34
CA SER A 562 -20.97 54.86 14.65
C SER A 562 -20.32 53.65 14.01
N ARG A 563 -20.71 52.42 14.39
CA ARG A 563 -20.25 51.16 13.79
C ARG A 563 -21.13 50.67 12.65
N PHE A 564 -22.23 51.36 12.35
CA PHE A 564 -23.21 50.97 11.33
C PHE A 564 -23.63 52.16 10.44
N PRO A 565 -22.69 52.86 9.77
CA PRO A 565 -22.97 54.12 9.08
C PRO A 565 -24.03 54.02 7.98
N GLU A 566 -23.98 52.97 7.15
CA GLU A 566 -24.94 52.75 6.05
C GLU A 566 -26.36 52.38 6.53
N HIS A 567 -26.49 51.82 7.73
CA HIS A 567 -27.76 51.30 8.25
C HIS A 567 -28.36 52.14 9.40
N ILE A 568 -27.88 53.37 9.63
CA ILE A 568 -28.37 54.24 10.70
C ILE A 568 -29.91 54.38 10.67
N VAL A 569 -30.47 54.78 9.51
CA VAL A 569 -31.91 55.03 9.35
C VAL A 569 -32.74 53.75 9.45
N PRO A 570 -32.40 52.63 8.79
CA PRO A 570 -33.07 51.35 8.98
C PRO A 570 -33.05 50.83 10.42
N ILE A 571 -31.92 50.94 11.13
CA ILE A 571 -31.76 50.50 12.52
C ILE A 571 -32.67 51.32 13.43
N LEU A 572 -32.58 52.65 13.37
CA LEU A 572 -33.40 53.54 14.20
C LEU A 572 -34.89 53.39 13.91
N THR A 573 -35.28 53.23 12.64
CA THR A 573 -36.69 53.00 12.27
C THR A 573 -37.21 51.69 12.87
N SER A 574 -36.41 50.62 12.79
CA SER A 574 -36.76 49.31 13.37
C SER A 574 -36.81 49.39 14.90
N ALA A 575 -35.89 50.12 15.53
CA ALA A 575 -35.85 50.35 16.97
C ALA A 575 -37.14 51.04 17.47
N VAL A 576 -37.60 52.09 16.79
CA VAL A 576 -38.88 52.76 17.15
C VAL A 576 -40.06 51.79 17.06
N ILE A 577 -40.16 51.00 15.99
CA ILE A 577 -41.29 50.09 15.77
C ILE A 577 -41.31 48.97 16.81
N GLU A 578 -40.17 48.33 17.04
CA GLU A 578 -40.07 47.18 17.94
C GLU A 578 -40.15 47.61 19.41
N CYS A 579 -39.53 48.73 19.80
CA CYS A 579 -39.69 49.29 21.16
C CYS A 579 -41.16 49.65 21.44
N GLN A 580 -41.88 50.24 20.47
CA GLN A 580 -43.30 50.54 20.62
C GLN A 580 -44.16 49.27 20.78
N ARG A 581 -43.83 48.18 20.06
CA ARG A 581 -44.51 46.88 20.16
C ARG A 581 -44.20 46.16 21.48
N ALA A 582 -42.98 46.31 21.97
CA ALA A 582 -42.51 45.73 23.24
C ALA A 582 -43.01 46.50 24.48
N GLY A 583 -43.62 47.69 24.31
CA GLY A 583 -44.09 48.53 25.41
C GLY A 583 -43.06 49.51 25.96
N LEU A 584 -41.85 49.55 25.38
CA LEU A 584 -40.74 50.44 25.75
C LEU A 584 -40.94 51.85 25.17
N LYS A 585 -41.88 52.60 25.77
CA LYS A 585 -42.33 53.91 25.26
C LYS A 585 -41.24 54.99 25.33
N ARG A 586 -40.35 54.94 26.32
CA ARG A 586 -39.30 55.94 26.56
C ARG A 586 -38.21 55.84 25.48
N GLU A 587 -37.67 54.65 25.29
CA GLU A 587 -36.64 54.34 24.30
C GLU A 587 -37.18 54.55 22.88
N SER A 588 -38.43 54.15 22.63
CA SER A 588 -39.11 54.41 21.35
C SER A 588 -39.19 55.91 21.03
N LEU A 589 -39.50 56.75 22.03
CA LEU A 589 -39.57 58.20 21.86
C LEU A 589 -38.19 58.83 21.64
N GLU A 590 -37.17 58.36 22.36
CA GLU A 590 -35.79 58.81 22.20
C GLU A 590 -35.24 58.52 20.80
N PHE A 591 -35.44 57.31 20.28
CA PHE A 591 -35.03 56.98 18.92
C PHE A 591 -35.89 57.71 17.87
N ALA A 592 -37.18 57.90 18.12
CA ALA A 592 -38.06 58.64 17.21
C ALA A 592 -37.68 60.13 17.12
N THR A 593 -37.30 60.76 18.24
CA THR A 593 -36.81 62.15 18.23
C THR A 593 -35.47 62.27 17.52
N THR A 594 -34.57 61.29 17.70
CA THR A 594 -33.28 61.22 16.99
C THR A 594 -33.46 61.07 15.48
N LEU A 595 -34.37 60.20 15.04
CA LEU A 595 -34.71 59.99 13.63
C LEU A 595 -35.34 61.23 12.97
N MET A 596 -36.04 62.06 13.75
CA MET A 596 -36.71 63.27 13.30
C MET A 596 -35.81 64.51 13.22
N LYS A 597 -34.53 64.40 13.59
CA LYS A 597 -33.51 65.41 13.31
C LYS A 597 -33.33 65.60 11.81
N GLY A 598 -32.98 66.81 11.38
CA GLY A 598 -32.99 67.21 9.96
C GLY A 598 -32.14 66.33 9.03
N GLU A 599 -31.07 65.71 9.55
CA GLU A 599 -30.14 64.87 8.78
C GLU A 599 -30.75 63.55 8.28
N TYR A 600 -31.64 62.93 9.07
CA TYR A 600 -32.16 61.58 8.80
C TYR A 600 -33.61 61.59 8.28
N ARG A 601 -34.33 62.69 8.48
CA ARG A 601 -35.78 62.80 8.23
C ARG A 601 -36.19 62.50 6.78
N ASP A 602 -35.34 62.82 5.82
CA ASP A 602 -35.64 62.67 4.40
C ASP A 602 -35.34 61.26 3.86
N GLN A 603 -34.56 60.46 4.58
CA GLN A 603 -34.20 59.08 4.22
C GLN A 603 -35.20 58.04 4.76
N ILE A 604 -36.18 58.46 5.57
CA ILE A 604 -37.21 57.57 6.15
C ILE A 604 -38.27 57.22 5.09
N ASP A 605 -38.60 55.93 4.97
CA ASP A 605 -39.72 55.47 4.14
C ASP A 605 -41.04 56.15 4.55
N LEU A 606 -41.76 56.69 3.56
CA LEU A 606 -43.04 57.37 3.69
C LEU A 606 -44.10 56.55 4.47
N LYS A 607 -44.02 55.22 4.43
CA LYS A 607 -44.91 54.31 5.16
C LYS A 607 -44.82 54.47 6.69
N PHE A 608 -43.61 54.70 7.20
CA PHE A 608 -43.34 54.80 8.64
C PHE A 608 -43.23 56.26 9.09
N LYS A 609 -42.81 57.16 8.21
CA LYS A 609 -42.63 58.60 8.49
C LYS A 609 -43.84 59.21 9.19
N LYS A 610 -45.05 59.08 8.64
CA LYS A 610 -46.27 59.65 9.25
C LYS A 610 -46.58 59.10 10.66
N LYS A 611 -46.31 57.82 10.90
CA LYS A 611 -46.55 57.17 12.20
C LYS A 611 -45.56 57.66 13.26
N ILE A 612 -44.29 57.77 12.89
CA ILE A 612 -43.20 58.25 13.76
C ILE A 612 -43.39 59.75 14.06
N GLU A 613 -43.77 60.55 13.06
CA GLU A 613 -44.13 61.96 13.28
C GLU A 613 -45.30 62.11 14.25
N THR A 614 -46.33 61.28 14.12
CA THR A 614 -47.48 61.31 15.02
C THR A 614 -47.10 60.90 16.43
N LEU A 615 -46.19 59.93 16.58
CA LEU A 615 -45.67 59.47 17.87
C LEU A 615 -44.97 60.62 18.61
N VAL A 616 -44.03 61.32 17.94
CA VAL A 616 -43.30 62.46 18.52
C VAL A 616 -44.21 63.65 18.81
N ARG A 617 -45.21 63.94 17.95
CA ARG A 617 -46.16 65.04 18.15
C ARG A 617 -47.12 64.79 19.33
N LYS A 618 -47.66 63.57 19.47
CA LYS A 618 -48.61 63.23 20.56
C LYS A 618 -47.97 63.28 21.94
N SER A 619 -46.68 62.95 22.04
CA SER A 619 -45.92 63.00 23.29
C SER A 619 -45.42 64.40 23.66
N GLY A 620 -45.40 65.35 22.73
CA GLY A 620 -45.01 66.75 23.01
C GLY A 620 -46.07 67.56 23.79
N GLY A 621 -47.31 67.08 23.87
CA GLY A 621 -48.42 67.74 24.57
C GLY A 621 -48.80 67.14 25.92
N ALA A 622 -48.25 65.97 26.27
CA ALA A 622 -48.42 65.36 27.58
C ALA A 622 -47.07 65.39 28.28
N HIS A 623 -46.97 66.10 29.40
CA HIS A 623 -45.88 65.85 30.35
C HIS A 623 -45.95 64.37 30.72
N LEU A 624 -45.07 63.56 30.11
CA LEU A 624 -44.73 62.25 30.66
C LEU A 624 -44.25 62.52 32.07
N ARG A 625 -45.09 62.22 33.06
CA ARG A 625 -44.67 62.18 34.45
C ARG A 625 -43.48 61.24 34.49
N THR A 626 -42.34 61.77 34.90
CA THR A 626 -41.06 61.10 35.12
C THR A 626 -41.15 60.13 36.31
N GLY A 627 -42.09 59.19 36.29
CA GLY A 627 -42.40 58.34 37.44
C GLY A 627 -42.87 56.91 37.14
N ASP A 628 -43.14 56.52 35.89
CA ASP A 628 -43.66 55.18 35.57
C ASP A 628 -42.68 54.32 34.77
N THR A 629 -41.41 54.32 35.18
CA THR A 629 -40.50 53.18 34.98
C THR A 629 -39.68 53.08 36.25
N SER A 630 -40.22 52.42 37.26
CA SER A 630 -39.38 51.92 38.36
C SER A 630 -38.35 50.98 37.75
N ASP A 631 -37.17 50.88 38.38
CA ASP A 631 -36.14 49.85 38.10
C ASP A 631 -36.68 48.38 38.14
N ALA A 632 -37.98 48.19 38.38
CA ALA A 632 -38.69 46.91 38.49
C ALA A 632 -38.94 46.19 37.14
N ASP A 633 -38.77 46.86 36.00
CA ASP A 633 -38.99 46.25 34.67
C ASP A 633 -37.69 45.69 34.03
N LEU A 634 -36.53 45.90 34.66
CA LEU A 634 -35.26 45.32 34.22
C LEU A 634 -35.14 43.87 34.71
N ILE A 635 -34.88 42.95 33.78
CA ILE A 635 -34.73 41.53 34.10
C ILE A 635 -33.32 41.32 34.65
N HIS A 636 -33.23 40.94 35.92
CA HIS A 636 -31.98 40.57 36.57
C HIS A 636 -31.80 39.06 36.55
N THR A 637 -30.64 38.61 36.12
CA THR A 637 -30.22 37.20 36.10
C THR A 637 -28.88 37.04 36.81
N LEU A 638 -28.60 35.83 37.30
CA LEU A 638 -27.42 35.57 38.13
C LEU A 638 -26.14 35.53 37.28
N CYS A 639 -25.10 36.22 37.76
CA CYS A 639 -23.77 36.19 37.16
C CYS A 639 -23.17 34.78 37.25
N PRO A 640 -22.70 34.17 36.14
CA PRO A 640 -22.17 32.82 36.15
C PRO A 640 -20.83 32.66 36.90
N TYR A 641 -20.18 33.76 37.30
CA TYR A 641 -18.93 33.71 38.08
C TYR A 641 -19.13 33.85 39.59
N CYS A 642 -20.09 34.68 40.03
CA CYS A 642 -20.20 35.08 41.45
C CYS A 642 -21.63 35.17 41.98
N ASP A 643 -22.61 34.71 41.19
CA ASP A 643 -24.03 34.63 41.53
C ASP A 643 -24.65 35.98 41.98
N ASN A 644 -24.04 37.09 41.56
CA ASN A 644 -24.60 38.43 41.75
C ASN A 644 -25.66 38.72 40.70
N GLU A 645 -26.70 39.46 41.07
CA GLU A 645 -27.69 39.96 40.12
C GLU A 645 -27.02 40.91 39.11
N VAL A 646 -27.18 40.63 37.82
CA VAL A 646 -26.70 41.43 36.69
C VAL A 646 -27.86 41.59 35.71
N ILE A 647 -27.97 42.75 35.06
CA ILE A 647 -29.02 42.99 34.07
C ILE A 647 -28.77 42.07 32.86
N ASP A 648 -29.81 41.42 32.35
CA ASP A 648 -29.70 40.44 31.26
C ASP A 648 -28.95 40.95 30.01
N THR A 649 -29.02 42.25 29.72
CA THR A 649 -28.33 42.91 28.61
C THR A 649 -26.85 43.20 28.85
N GLU A 650 -26.40 43.24 30.10
CA GLU A 650 -25.02 43.55 30.48
C GLU A 650 -24.12 42.33 30.39
N LEU A 651 -22.93 42.51 29.82
CA LEU A 651 -21.93 41.45 29.61
C LEU A 651 -20.73 41.61 30.56
N SER A 652 -20.82 42.47 31.57
CA SER A 652 -19.74 42.70 32.54
C SER A 652 -20.32 42.77 33.94
N CYS A 653 -19.81 41.94 34.86
CA CYS A 653 -20.30 41.96 36.24
C CYS A 653 -19.58 43.03 37.07
N HIS A 654 -20.32 43.94 37.69
CA HIS A 654 -19.76 44.97 38.56
C HIS A 654 -19.03 44.44 39.80
N LYS A 655 -19.45 43.26 40.32
CA LYS A 655 -18.89 42.67 41.54
C LYS A 655 -17.58 41.92 41.29
N CYS A 656 -17.54 41.01 40.31
CA CYS A 656 -16.33 40.23 40.02
C CYS A 656 -15.46 40.82 38.90
N ARG A 657 -15.92 41.87 38.20
CA ARG A 657 -15.24 42.52 37.08
C ARG A 657 -14.91 41.62 35.88
N ASN A 658 -15.46 40.39 35.85
CA ASN A 658 -15.31 39.48 34.74
C ASN A 658 -16.24 39.88 33.57
N SER A 659 -15.75 39.67 32.35
CA SER A 659 -16.57 39.74 31.13
C SER A 659 -17.34 38.44 30.98
N ILE A 660 -18.67 38.53 31.00
CA ILE A 660 -19.56 37.38 30.86
C ILE A 660 -19.74 37.07 29.36
N PRO A 661 -19.57 35.81 28.93
CA PRO A 661 -19.85 35.42 27.54
C PRO A 661 -21.30 35.73 27.16
N PHE A 662 -21.51 36.13 25.91
CA PHE A 662 -22.87 36.33 25.38
C PHE A 662 -23.40 35.04 24.76
N CYS A 663 -24.70 34.85 24.87
CA CYS A 663 -25.45 33.76 24.26
C CYS A 663 -25.63 34.03 22.77
N ILE A 664 -25.27 33.06 21.91
CA ILE A 664 -25.44 33.20 20.45
C ILE A 664 -26.91 33.19 19.97
N ALA A 665 -27.85 32.74 20.79
CA ALA A 665 -29.27 32.77 20.44
C ALA A 665 -29.91 34.14 20.75
N THR A 666 -29.62 34.68 21.94
CA THR A 666 -30.30 35.87 22.45
C THR A 666 -29.46 37.14 22.36
N GLY A 667 -28.14 37.02 22.23
CA GLY A 667 -27.18 38.12 22.38
C GLY A 667 -27.04 38.63 23.82
N LEU A 668 -27.73 38.05 24.79
CA LEU A 668 -27.69 38.43 26.22
C LEU A 668 -26.59 37.66 26.96
N HIS A 669 -26.31 37.97 28.23
CA HIS A 669 -25.35 37.15 28.98
C HIS A 669 -25.90 35.74 29.25
N ILE A 670 -25.00 34.77 29.40
CA ILE A 670 -25.34 33.37 29.62
C ILE A 670 -25.78 33.08 31.07
N ILE A 671 -26.65 32.09 31.24
CA ILE A 671 -27.22 31.67 32.53
C ILE A 671 -26.76 30.24 32.82
N LYS A 672 -26.37 29.92 34.06
CA LYS A 672 -25.86 28.59 34.45
C LYS A 672 -26.93 27.50 34.25
N GLU A 673 -28.14 27.75 34.71
CA GLU A 673 -29.19 26.74 34.77
C GLU A 673 -29.75 26.32 33.40
N ASP A 674 -29.45 27.07 32.34
CA ASP A 674 -30.01 26.87 31.00
C ASP A 674 -28.90 27.02 29.92
N LEU A 675 -27.67 26.61 30.24
CA LEU A 675 -26.52 26.70 29.33
C LEU A 675 -26.43 25.49 28.39
N THR A 676 -26.15 25.75 27.12
CA THR A 676 -25.70 24.77 26.14
C THR A 676 -24.61 25.37 25.26
N VAL A 677 -24.00 24.55 24.41
CA VAL A 677 -22.96 24.95 23.47
C VAL A 677 -23.31 24.40 22.10
N CYS A 678 -23.10 25.20 21.05
CA CYS A 678 -23.33 24.71 19.69
C CYS A 678 -22.33 23.58 19.35
N PRO A 679 -22.77 22.42 18.82
CA PRO A 679 -21.91 21.29 18.51
C PRO A 679 -20.87 21.62 17.43
N ASN A 680 -21.19 22.55 16.53
CA ASN A 680 -20.31 22.89 15.41
C ASN A 680 -19.31 23.99 15.78
N CYS A 681 -19.78 25.10 16.35
CA CYS A 681 -18.91 26.26 16.61
C CYS A 681 -18.40 26.40 18.05
N HIS A 682 -18.89 25.59 18.98
CA HIS A 682 -18.52 25.59 20.39
C HIS A 682 -18.76 26.94 21.11
N PHE A 683 -19.63 27.80 20.56
CA PHE A 683 -20.07 29.02 21.25
C PHE A 683 -21.23 28.73 22.20
N PRO A 684 -21.30 29.45 23.34
CA PRO A 684 -22.34 29.25 24.34
C PRO A 684 -23.69 29.82 23.89
N ALA A 685 -24.75 29.12 24.24
CA ALA A 685 -26.13 29.51 24.00
C ALA A 685 -27.00 29.18 25.23
N ILE A 686 -28.14 29.85 25.33
CA ILE A 686 -29.19 29.47 26.28
C ILE A 686 -30.05 28.40 25.62
N LEU A 687 -30.18 27.23 26.25
CA LEU A 687 -30.77 26.02 25.66
C LEU A 687 -32.24 26.25 25.28
N SER A 688 -33.03 26.83 26.16
CA SER A 688 -34.44 27.13 25.86
C SER A 688 -34.62 28.05 24.64
N HIS A 689 -33.77 29.08 24.50
CA HIS A 689 -33.87 30.04 23.38
C HIS A 689 -33.32 29.50 22.08
N ILE A 690 -32.21 28.77 22.10
CA ILE A 690 -31.63 28.21 20.88
C ILE A 690 -32.55 27.12 20.29
N LEU A 691 -33.19 26.29 21.12
CA LEU A 691 -34.19 25.32 20.67
C LEU A 691 -35.39 26.01 20.01
N ARG A 692 -35.85 27.14 20.54
CA ARG A 692 -36.93 27.95 19.94
C ARG A 692 -36.54 28.54 18.58
N LEU A 693 -35.28 28.92 18.38
CA LEU A 693 -34.78 29.41 17.08
C LEU A 693 -34.64 28.26 16.08
N ILE A 694 -34.00 27.16 16.48
CA ILE A 694 -33.72 25.99 15.63
C ILE A 694 -35.03 25.30 15.18
N SER A 695 -36.08 25.33 16.01
CA SER A 695 -37.40 24.78 15.65
C SER A 695 -38.04 25.46 14.43
N ASN A 696 -37.69 26.72 14.15
CA ASN A 696 -38.19 27.44 12.97
C ASN A 696 -37.21 27.32 11.79
N GLU A 697 -35.92 27.52 12.03
CA GLU A 697 -34.85 27.39 11.03
C GLU A 697 -33.70 26.59 11.68
N PRO A 698 -33.39 25.35 11.23
CA PRO A 698 -32.45 24.45 11.91
C PRO A 698 -30.97 24.83 11.65
N ILE A 699 -30.64 26.11 11.79
CA ILE A 699 -29.34 26.69 11.45
C ILE A 699 -28.83 27.47 12.66
N CYS A 700 -27.55 27.29 12.98
CA CYS A 700 -26.87 28.08 14.01
C CYS A 700 -26.80 29.56 13.62
N PRO A 701 -27.26 30.51 14.45
CA PRO A 701 -27.18 31.95 14.14
C PRO A 701 -25.74 32.50 14.15
N MET A 702 -24.79 31.75 14.70
CA MET A 702 -23.38 32.15 14.77
C MET A 702 -22.56 31.62 13.58
N CYS A 703 -22.62 30.32 13.31
CA CYS A 703 -21.78 29.70 12.26
C CYS A 703 -22.55 29.34 10.97
N ASN A 704 -23.85 29.62 10.91
CA ASN A 704 -24.72 29.31 9.76
C ASN A 704 -24.71 27.83 9.31
N THR A 705 -24.29 26.90 10.18
CA THR A 705 -24.32 25.46 9.91
C THR A 705 -25.58 24.83 10.49
N THR A 706 -26.05 23.75 9.87
CA THR A 706 -27.24 23.03 10.33
C THR A 706 -26.97 22.32 11.65
N ILE A 707 -27.88 22.46 12.61
CA ILE A 707 -27.79 21.79 13.92
C ILE A 707 -28.87 20.71 13.99
N ASP A 708 -28.48 19.50 14.38
CA ASP A 708 -29.42 18.46 14.76
C ASP A 708 -29.89 18.68 16.21
N LEU A 709 -31.21 18.76 16.40
CA LEU A 709 -31.85 18.97 17.70
C LEU A 709 -31.48 17.87 18.71
N THR A 710 -31.17 16.66 18.24
CA THR A 710 -30.79 15.54 19.11
C THR A 710 -29.42 15.71 19.78
N GLN A 711 -28.57 16.58 19.23
CA GLN A 711 -27.22 16.83 19.74
C GLN A 711 -27.14 17.96 20.77
N MET A 712 -28.25 18.69 20.99
CA MET A 712 -28.31 19.83 21.91
C MET A 712 -28.72 19.36 23.30
N ALA A 713 -27.74 19.27 24.21
CA ALA A 713 -27.95 18.95 25.61
C ALA A 713 -27.58 20.12 26.53
N GLN A 714 -28.15 20.15 27.72
CA GLN A 714 -27.70 21.05 28.78
C GLN A 714 -26.27 20.68 29.17
N LEU A 715 -25.42 21.69 29.32
CA LEU A 715 -24.01 21.50 29.64
C LEU A 715 -23.82 21.45 31.15
N GLU A 716 -23.22 20.37 31.67
CA GLU A 716 -23.00 20.19 33.12
C GLU A 716 -21.69 20.84 33.60
N ASP A 717 -20.68 20.96 32.73
CA ASP A 717 -19.36 21.53 33.06
C ASP A 717 -19.18 22.98 32.60
N PHE A 718 -19.73 23.91 33.38
CA PHE A 718 -19.73 25.34 33.08
C PHE A 718 -18.34 25.99 33.01
N GLN A 719 -17.32 25.40 33.65
CA GLN A 719 -15.98 26.01 33.73
C GLN A 719 -15.29 26.04 32.36
N SER A 720 -15.48 24.99 31.56
CA SER A 720 -14.94 24.88 30.20
C SER A 720 -15.33 26.06 29.29
N VAL A 721 -16.54 26.60 29.45
CA VAL A 721 -17.06 27.74 28.68
C VAL A 721 -16.52 29.07 29.20
N LEU A 722 -16.38 29.19 30.52
CA LEU A 722 -15.93 30.41 31.20
C LEU A 722 -14.43 30.64 31.07
N ASP A 723 -13.62 29.56 30.95
CA ASP A 723 -12.17 29.61 30.77
C ASP A 723 -11.76 29.81 29.29
N SER A 724 -12.68 29.57 28.35
CA SER A 724 -12.43 29.62 26.90
C SER A 724 -12.55 31.02 26.27
N ASN A 725 -12.85 32.05 27.07
CA ASN A 725 -13.07 33.43 26.61
C ASN A 725 -12.14 34.43 27.27
#